data_AF-A0A951KFN1-F1
#
_entry.id   AF-A0A951KFN1-F1
#
_cell.length_a   1.000
_cell.length_b   1.000
_cell.length_c   1.000
_cell.angle_alpha   90.00
_cell.angle_beta   90.00
_cell.angle_gamma   90.00
#
_symmetry.space_group_name_H-M   'P 1'
#
loop_
_entity.id
_entity.type
_entity.pdbx_description
1 polymer ?
#
loop_
_entity_poly.entity_id
_entity_poly.type
_entity_poly.pdbx_seq_one_letter_code
_entity_poly.pdbx_strand_id
1 'polypeptide(L)'
;MSTASGSPLQNGATFPVEDTTAARNLRSSQPGGAFTVDCGQGTFVVKAAQSILDATRGSGISIPHTCGGEGKCLTCRFELIEGRISQPNAVEAANAERLKGKRLSCQNTVESDIRVVFDGPVRLTEALPSGISWDGGEDGPQIHVEPRPNVRYQNDRGLLVPTDRSYTISQPEMNDVLKRIAESDELEIARGTLRPAPVFDSEGFSDEEYWSARRRERLLYFNMEFTNRCNLACTGCFAGFGDVKNVFELEKFEPGFVNINATKSPLDLAELYDVIDQAADLGAKNADLIGGGEPLSSPLFFHLAERAVQRGMQVEVFTNGTLIDRKKAEHMAALKVAPYVKLYSTRSWIHDQMVGVRGGWRKVLEGIDHLMEAGYGDGKLPISLESIVVRKNLSDMPTMWRYARERGMIPYFERFVGCHYDGDPGELLSPLELKHLWEELWLLDRGEYGYTWPLLPLRVGYSCLANYFSLYVNYEGDVRPCSGTFVPLGNTRQSSLRKILAESPVVKDLREYERPPDSWCASCYYYESDRCPGCRGMAQAKGSYMADDPLCFHNPRNLTAAADPRNTPHLSKLPTTILKKHPGLFAMRDKLLQHPIYLTVDCIERLRAFMEEHVYAVWDFMSIAKRLQRDLTCTGLPWMPSDDASLARFINEIIHSEESDEGPDGVPASHLEIYLAAMREVGADTGPFLNFLTALKAGSTPADALVAQRVPSHVSKFVLRTLDVAMNGHLVEVAADFLYGREDIIPEMFERILSHWASPEVDVPTFKFYLERHIELDGDNHGPAARRMLERLAGEREELWDKAASAAQSGIEARIALWDGCQRKLTSIATTPVSASALQ
;
A
#
# COMPACT_ATOMS: atom_id res chain seq x y z
N MET A 1 -56.33 -54.49 35.20
CA MET A 1 -55.44 -53.89 36.22
C MET A 1 -55.01 -52.54 35.65
N SER A 2 -55.94 -51.59 35.57
CA SER A 2 -56.38 -50.63 36.61
C SER A 2 -55.48 -49.39 36.58
N THR A 3 -55.88 -48.34 35.85
CA THR A 3 -56.67 -47.17 36.35
C THR A 3 -55.70 -46.07 36.83
N ALA A 4 -55.90 -44.77 36.63
CA ALA A 4 -57.08 -43.95 36.35
C ALA A 4 -56.54 -42.54 35.98
N SER A 5 -57.04 -41.87 34.94
CA SER A 5 -58.18 -40.92 34.93
C SER A 5 -57.91 -39.56 35.58
N GLY A 6 -58.21 -38.46 34.87
CA GLY A 6 -58.44 -37.15 35.51
C GLY A 6 -58.34 -35.92 34.60
N SER A 7 -59.30 -35.76 33.68
CA SER A 7 -59.72 -34.47 33.06
C SER A 7 -60.36 -33.54 34.13
N PRO A 8 -60.92 -32.32 33.89
CA PRO A 8 -61.03 -31.49 32.67
C PRO A 8 -60.87 -29.95 32.85
N LEU A 9 -60.88 -29.25 31.69
CA LEU A 9 -61.43 -27.91 31.35
C LEU A 9 -61.93 -26.98 32.48
N GLN A 10 -61.59 -25.68 32.41
CA GLN A 10 -62.60 -24.61 32.17
C GLN A 10 -62.03 -23.19 31.95
N ASN A 11 -62.81 -22.45 31.17
CA ASN A 11 -62.67 -21.11 30.62
C ASN A 11 -62.61 -19.96 31.64
N GLY A 12 -62.08 -18.81 31.19
CA GLY A 12 -62.36 -17.50 31.76
C GLY A 12 -61.82 -16.38 30.87
N ALA A 13 -62.67 -15.87 29.98
CA ALA A 13 -62.38 -14.68 29.18
C ALA A 13 -62.66 -13.40 29.98
N THR A 14 -61.74 -12.44 29.95
CA THR A 14 -61.96 -11.03 30.27
C THR A 14 -61.13 -10.14 29.33
N PHE A 15 -61.82 -9.32 28.53
CA PHE A 15 -61.35 -8.02 28.01
C PHE A 15 -62.31 -6.98 28.64
N PRO A 16 -61.95 -5.71 28.97
CA PRO A 16 -61.28 -4.79 28.03
C PRO A 16 -60.49 -3.56 28.63
N VAL A 17 -59.97 -2.70 27.73
CA VAL A 17 -59.86 -1.20 27.76
C VAL A 17 -58.77 -0.46 28.59
N GLU A 18 -57.79 0.07 27.82
CA GLU A 18 -57.24 1.47 27.77
C GLU A 18 -56.55 2.06 29.02
N ASP A 19 -55.40 2.77 28.94
CA ASP A 19 -55.18 4.00 28.17
C ASP A 19 -53.67 4.34 28.00
N THR A 20 -53.48 5.26 27.09
CA THR A 20 -52.38 5.85 26.31
C THR A 20 -51.09 6.36 26.95
N THR A 21 -50.13 6.61 26.03
CA THR A 21 -49.02 7.61 26.04
C THR A 21 -47.60 7.16 26.40
N ALA A 22 -46.84 6.70 25.40
CA ALA A 22 -45.52 7.25 25.06
C ALA A 22 -45.14 6.90 23.61
N ALA A 23 -44.96 7.94 22.81
CA ALA A 23 -44.66 7.86 21.39
C ALA A 23 -43.17 7.59 21.09
N ARG A 24 -42.92 7.16 19.85
CA ARG A 24 -41.70 7.32 19.02
C ARG A 24 -40.66 6.17 19.00
N ASN A 25 -40.48 5.68 17.77
CA ASN A 25 -39.27 5.13 17.16
C ASN A 25 -38.76 3.75 17.61
N LEU A 26 -39.06 2.72 16.79
CA LEU A 26 -38.18 1.56 16.60
C LEU A 26 -37.96 1.30 15.10
N ARG A 27 -36.90 1.92 14.58
CA ARG A 27 -36.07 1.36 13.51
C ARG A 27 -34.96 0.56 14.21
N SER A 28 -34.88 -0.75 13.99
CA SER A 28 -33.71 -1.59 14.30
C SER A 28 -34.03 -3.02 13.81
N SER A 29 -33.47 -3.50 12.70
CA SER A 29 -32.11 -4.03 12.51
C SER A 29 -31.97 -5.52 12.88
N GLN A 30 -31.98 -6.37 11.86
CA GLN A 30 -31.14 -7.56 11.67
C GLN A 30 -31.05 -7.77 10.13
N PRO A 31 -29.89 -8.15 9.54
CA PRO A 31 -29.32 -9.49 9.77
C PRO A 31 -27.78 -9.58 9.71
N GLY A 32 -27.24 -10.64 10.30
CA GLY A 32 -25.83 -11.00 10.19
C GLY A 32 -25.49 -12.32 10.88
N GLY A 33 -26.21 -13.39 10.53
CA GLY A 33 -25.81 -14.77 10.84
C GLY A 33 -25.42 -15.49 9.56
N ALA A 34 -24.21 -16.04 9.50
CA ALA A 34 -23.81 -16.97 8.45
C ALA A 34 -24.53 -18.32 8.68
N PHE A 35 -25.19 -18.85 7.65
CA PHE A 35 -25.62 -20.24 7.64
C PHE A 35 -24.86 -20.96 6.53
N THR A 36 -24.16 -22.04 6.89
CA THR A 36 -23.79 -23.09 5.94
C THR A 36 -25.09 -23.81 5.57
N VAL A 37 -25.46 -23.82 4.29
CA VAL A 37 -26.49 -24.76 3.84
C VAL A 37 -25.90 -25.63 2.76
N ASP A 38 -25.82 -26.93 3.07
CA ASP A 38 -25.74 -27.97 2.07
C ASP A 38 -27.10 -28.00 1.37
N CYS A 39 -27.18 -27.54 0.11
CA CYS A 39 -28.41 -27.65 -0.66
C CYS A 39 -28.60 -29.12 -1.04
N GLY A 40 -29.24 -29.89 -0.16
CA GLY A 40 -29.77 -31.21 -0.52
C GLY A 40 -30.69 -31.11 -1.75
N GLN A 41 -30.80 -32.19 -2.51
CA GLN A 41 -31.72 -32.34 -3.65
C GLN A 41 -33.17 -32.06 -3.25
N GLY A 42 -33.73 -30.91 -3.62
CA GLY A 42 -35.06 -30.49 -3.18
C GLY A 42 -36.03 -30.25 -4.34
N THR A 43 -37.32 -30.42 -4.05
CA THR A 43 -38.43 -30.26 -5.00
C THR A 43 -39.47 -29.32 -4.41
N PHE A 44 -39.94 -28.33 -5.16
CA PHE A 44 -41.03 -27.44 -4.72
C PHE A 44 -42.01 -27.14 -5.85
N VAL A 45 -43.27 -26.87 -5.47
CA VAL A 45 -44.39 -26.66 -6.40
C VAL A 45 -44.44 -25.22 -6.89
N VAL A 46 -44.65 -25.02 -8.19
CA VAL A 46 -44.78 -23.70 -8.83
C VAL A 46 -46.24 -23.40 -9.13
N LYS A 47 -46.69 -22.18 -8.80
CA LYS A 47 -48.04 -21.74 -9.17
C LYS A 47 -48.11 -21.45 -10.67
N ALA A 48 -49.25 -21.74 -11.30
CA ALA A 48 -49.45 -21.46 -12.71
C ALA A 48 -49.16 -19.99 -13.05
N ALA A 49 -48.40 -19.75 -14.13
CA ALA A 49 -47.92 -18.44 -14.60
C ALA A 49 -46.92 -17.70 -13.68
N GLN A 50 -46.44 -18.32 -12.60
CA GLN A 50 -45.36 -17.77 -11.77
C GLN A 50 -44.00 -17.93 -12.46
N SER A 51 -43.16 -16.88 -12.41
CA SER A 51 -41.80 -16.96 -12.92
C SER A 51 -40.96 -17.92 -12.07
N ILE A 52 -39.97 -18.59 -12.68
CA ILE A 52 -39.06 -19.47 -11.96
C ILE A 52 -38.32 -18.70 -10.85
N LEU A 53 -37.95 -17.43 -11.07
CA LEU A 53 -37.32 -16.58 -10.05
C LEU A 53 -38.23 -16.33 -8.85
N ASP A 54 -39.50 -16.02 -9.08
CA ASP A 54 -40.46 -15.78 -8.00
C ASP A 54 -40.82 -17.07 -7.27
N ALA A 55 -40.87 -18.20 -7.98
CA ALA A 55 -41.10 -19.51 -7.41
C ALA A 55 -39.93 -19.90 -6.48
N THR A 56 -38.69 -19.77 -6.96
CA THR A 56 -37.50 -20.03 -6.13
C THR A 56 -37.48 -19.12 -4.90
N ARG A 57 -37.77 -17.83 -5.07
CA ARG A 57 -37.77 -16.86 -3.97
C ARG A 57 -38.87 -17.17 -2.94
N GLY A 58 -40.06 -17.52 -3.41
CA GLY A 58 -41.17 -17.93 -2.54
C GLY A 58 -40.90 -19.21 -1.75
N SER A 59 -40.03 -20.07 -2.28
CA SER A 59 -39.57 -21.31 -1.64
C SER A 59 -38.29 -21.15 -0.83
N GLY A 60 -37.88 -19.90 -0.55
CA GLY A 60 -36.72 -19.60 0.28
C GLY A 60 -35.37 -19.72 -0.42
N ILE A 61 -35.36 -19.83 -1.76
CA ILE A 61 -34.17 -19.94 -2.61
C ILE A 61 -33.96 -18.60 -3.35
N SER A 62 -32.90 -17.88 -2.99
CA SER A 62 -32.53 -16.60 -3.59
C SER A 62 -31.47 -16.76 -4.68
N ILE A 63 -31.78 -16.21 -5.86
CA ILE A 63 -30.90 -16.16 -7.03
C ILE A 63 -30.45 -14.71 -7.27
N PRO A 64 -29.17 -14.42 -7.50
CA PRO A 64 -28.65 -13.07 -7.70
C PRO A 64 -29.32 -12.34 -8.86
N HIS A 65 -29.92 -11.18 -8.58
CA HIS A 65 -30.47 -10.27 -9.59
C HIS A 65 -30.56 -8.83 -9.07
N THR A 66 -30.37 -7.86 -9.97
CA THR A 66 -30.41 -6.42 -9.64
C THR A 66 -31.50 -5.66 -10.38
N CYS A 67 -32.11 -6.27 -11.40
CA CYS A 67 -33.16 -5.63 -12.24
C CYS A 67 -34.60 -5.91 -11.79
N GLY A 68 -34.82 -6.47 -10.59
CA GLY A 68 -36.16 -6.75 -10.08
C GLY A 68 -37.00 -7.74 -10.90
N GLY A 69 -36.37 -8.53 -11.79
CA GLY A 69 -37.05 -9.53 -12.62
C GLY A 69 -37.32 -9.09 -14.06
N GLU A 70 -36.92 -7.88 -14.48
CA GLU A 70 -37.14 -7.36 -15.84
C GLU A 70 -36.20 -7.94 -16.92
N GLY A 71 -35.30 -8.85 -16.57
CA GLY A 71 -34.37 -9.50 -17.51
C GLY A 71 -33.19 -8.63 -18.00
N LYS A 72 -33.07 -7.37 -17.57
CA LYS A 72 -32.01 -6.43 -18.02
C LYS A 72 -30.61 -6.74 -17.48
N CYS A 73 -30.51 -7.30 -16.27
CA CYS A 73 -29.21 -7.57 -15.62
C CYS A 73 -28.52 -8.86 -16.07
N LEU A 74 -29.26 -9.78 -16.71
CA LEU A 74 -28.79 -11.07 -17.22
C LEU A 74 -28.10 -11.98 -16.17
N THR A 75 -28.37 -11.78 -14.88
CA THR A 75 -27.66 -12.49 -13.80
C THR A 75 -28.37 -13.77 -13.32
N CYS A 76 -29.71 -13.83 -13.44
CA CYS A 76 -30.54 -14.95 -12.96
C CYS A 76 -30.56 -16.13 -13.95
N ARG A 77 -29.40 -16.46 -14.51
CA ARG A 77 -29.28 -17.47 -15.56
C ARG A 77 -29.43 -18.88 -14.98
N PHE A 78 -30.00 -19.77 -15.76
CA PHE A 78 -30.09 -21.19 -15.44
C PHE A 78 -30.02 -22.05 -16.69
N GLU A 79 -29.67 -23.31 -16.49
CA GLU A 79 -29.69 -24.38 -17.47
C GLU A 79 -30.86 -25.31 -17.14
N LEU A 80 -31.68 -25.61 -18.16
CA LEU A 80 -32.74 -26.60 -18.04
C LEU A 80 -32.16 -27.97 -18.37
N ILE A 81 -32.12 -28.86 -17.39
CA ILE A 81 -31.63 -30.22 -17.53
C ILE A 81 -32.73 -31.13 -18.07
N GLU A 82 -33.93 -31.05 -17.50
CA GLU A 82 -35.11 -31.83 -17.93
C GLU A 82 -36.40 -31.00 -17.77
N GLY A 83 -37.45 -31.37 -18.52
CA GLY A 83 -38.77 -30.75 -18.46
C GLY A 83 -39.02 -29.67 -19.51
N ARG A 84 -40.12 -28.91 -19.35
CA ARG A 84 -40.55 -27.83 -20.26
C ARG A 84 -40.84 -26.53 -19.53
N ILE A 85 -40.38 -25.44 -20.13
CA ILE A 85 -40.57 -24.05 -19.72
C ILE A 85 -41.06 -23.25 -20.92
N SER A 86 -41.54 -22.04 -20.65
CA SER A 86 -41.96 -21.09 -21.70
C SER A 86 -40.89 -20.86 -22.79
N GLN A 87 -41.36 -20.62 -24.01
CA GLN A 87 -40.49 -20.26 -25.14
C GLN A 87 -39.71 -18.95 -24.88
N PRO A 88 -38.52 -18.76 -25.49
CA PRO A 88 -37.75 -17.54 -25.33
C PRO A 88 -38.55 -16.30 -25.71
N ASN A 89 -38.66 -15.36 -24.77
CA ASN A 89 -39.32 -14.09 -25.03
C ASN A 89 -38.36 -13.10 -25.72
N ALA A 90 -38.87 -11.93 -26.11
CA ALA A 90 -38.08 -10.93 -26.84
C ALA A 90 -36.80 -10.49 -26.10
N VAL A 91 -36.79 -10.53 -24.76
CA VAL A 91 -35.63 -10.15 -23.93
C VAL A 91 -34.52 -11.20 -24.03
N GLU A 92 -34.87 -12.49 -23.99
CA GLU A 92 -33.90 -13.57 -24.17
C GLU A 92 -33.41 -13.65 -25.62
N ALA A 93 -34.30 -13.46 -26.60
CA ALA A 93 -33.94 -13.43 -28.01
C ALA A 93 -32.93 -12.31 -28.33
N ALA A 94 -33.13 -11.11 -27.76
CA ALA A 94 -32.21 -9.98 -27.93
C ALA A 94 -30.85 -10.18 -27.24
N ASN A 95 -30.72 -11.12 -26.31
CA ASN A 95 -29.50 -11.39 -25.55
C ASN A 95 -28.92 -12.79 -25.77
N ALA A 96 -29.34 -13.50 -26.82
CA ALA A 96 -29.01 -14.90 -27.05
C ALA A 96 -27.50 -15.20 -27.04
N GLU A 97 -26.67 -14.36 -27.68
CA GLU A 97 -25.20 -14.51 -27.67
C GLU A 97 -24.59 -14.34 -26.28
N ARG A 98 -25.12 -13.39 -25.48
CA ARG A 98 -24.63 -13.10 -24.12
C ARG A 98 -25.07 -14.17 -23.12
N LEU A 99 -26.19 -14.82 -23.39
CA LEU A 99 -26.72 -15.90 -22.57
C LEU A 99 -26.04 -17.25 -22.86
N LYS A 100 -25.36 -17.40 -24.01
CA LYS A 100 -24.59 -18.61 -24.38
C LYS A 100 -25.38 -19.90 -24.18
N GLY A 101 -26.63 -19.93 -24.65
CA GLY A 101 -27.52 -21.09 -24.54
C GLY A 101 -28.24 -21.26 -23.20
N LYS A 102 -27.99 -20.40 -22.20
CA LYS A 102 -28.69 -20.40 -20.90
C LYS A 102 -29.98 -19.57 -20.96
N ARG A 103 -30.89 -19.81 -20.02
CA ARG A 103 -32.20 -19.14 -19.89
C ARG A 103 -32.25 -18.26 -18.64
N LEU A 104 -33.16 -17.29 -18.58
CA LEU A 104 -33.32 -16.37 -17.45
C LEU A 104 -34.50 -16.79 -16.56
N SER A 105 -34.26 -17.06 -15.28
CA SER A 105 -35.30 -17.56 -14.38
C SER A 105 -36.43 -16.54 -14.16
N CYS A 106 -36.14 -15.24 -14.28
CA CYS A 106 -37.16 -14.19 -14.17
C CYS A 106 -38.04 -14.02 -15.41
N GLN A 107 -37.66 -14.62 -16.54
CA GLN A 107 -38.36 -14.47 -17.82
C GLN A 107 -39.09 -15.76 -18.24
N ASN A 108 -38.94 -16.82 -17.45
CA ASN A 108 -39.46 -18.14 -17.77
C ASN A 108 -40.47 -18.61 -16.73
N THR A 109 -41.55 -19.20 -17.21
CA THR A 109 -42.54 -19.92 -16.39
C THR A 109 -42.42 -21.43 -16.64
N VAL A 110 -42.91 -22.22 -15.69
CA VAL A 110 -42.84 -23.68 -15.73
C VAL A 110 -44.08 -24.27 -16.40
N GLU A 111 -43.91 -25.13 -17.40
CA GLU A 111 -45.01 -25.76 -18.16
C GLU A 111 -45.20 -27.26 -17.85
N SER A 112 -44.21 -27.88 -17.19
CA SER A 112 -44.23 -29.26 -16.68
C SER A 112 -43.17 -29.38 -15.57
N ASP A 113 -43.04 -30.52 -14.90
CA ASP A 113 -41.95 -30.71 -13.94
C ASP A 113 -40.59 -30.47 -14.62
N ILE A 114 -39.75 -29.66 -14.00
CA ILE A 114 -38.45 -29.27 -14.54
C ILE A 114 -37.32 -29.60 -13.58
N ARG A 115 -36.16 -29.93 -14.14
CA ARG A 115 -34.90 -30.02 -13.42
C ARG A 115 -33.96 -28.95 -13.95
N VAL A 116 -33.40 -28.14 -13.04
CA VAL A 116 -32.62 -26.95 -13.41
C VAL A 116 -31.34 -26.81 -12.61
N VAL A 117 -30.35 -26.17 -13.22
CA VAL A 117 -29.09 -25.77 -12.57
C VAL A 117 -28.91 -24.27 -12.75
N PHE A 118 -28.87 -23.52 -11.64
CA PHE A 118 -28.66 -22.07 -11.68
C PHE A 118 -27.19 -21.71 -11.88
N ASP A 119 -26.95 -20.65 -12.63
CA ASP A 119 -25.62 -20.13 -12.94
C ASP A 119 -25.27 -18.98 -11.97
N GLY A 120 -24.56 -19.30 -10.89
CA GLY A 120 -24.18 -18.35 -9.84
C GLY A 120 -24.59 -18.81 -8.43
N PRO A 121 -24.18 -18.09 -7.37
CA PRO A 121 -24.40 -18.51 -5.99
C PRO A 121 -25.89 -18.45 -5.62
N VAL A 122 -26.49 -19.59 -5.31
CA VAL A 122 -27.85 -19.71 -4.78
C VAL A 122 -27.81 -19.62 -3.25
N ARG A 123 -28.66 -18.79 -2.64
CA ARG A 123 -28.69 -18.59 -1.17
C ARG A 123 -30.03 -19.02 -0.59
N LEU A 124 -30.04 -19.72 0.55
CA LEU A 124 -31.28 -19.91 1.30
C LEU A 124 -31.56 -18.70 2.20
N THR A 125 -32.78 -18.17 2.16
CA THR A 125 -33.08 -16.87 2.79
C THR A 125 -33.51 -16.95 4.25
N GLU A 126 -33.81 -18.13 4.81
CA GLU A 126 -34.13 -18.32 6.25
C GLU A 126 -34.15 -19.84 6.61
N ALA A 127 -34.09 -20.18 7.91
CA ALA A 127 -34.34 -21.54 8.39
C ALA A 127 -35.70 -22.02 7.85
N LEU A 128 -35.73 -23.19 7.22
CA LEU A 128 -36.92 -23.74 6.54
C LEU A 128 -38.20 -23.49 7.37
N PRO A 129 -39.26 -22.90 6.78
CA PRO A 129 -40.56 -22.86 7.44
C PRO A 129 -40.93 -24.29 7.84
N SER A 130 -41.27 -24.51 9.11
CA SER A 130 -41.81 -25.78 9.58
C SER A 130 -43.06 -26.12 8.76
N GLY A 131 -42.91 -26.97 7.73
CA GLY A 131 -43.99 -27.31 6.81
C GLY A 131 -43.61 -27.67 5.36
N ILE A 132 -42.34 -27.61 4.96
CA ILE A 132 -41.92 -28.16 3.66
C ILE A 132 -41.53 -29.64 3.86
N SER A 133 -42.36 -30.59 3.41
CA SER A 133 -42.00 -32.00 3.40
C SER A 133 -41.07 -32.30 2.23
N TRP A 134 -39.88 -32.78 2.58
CA TRP A 134 -39.00 -33.50 1.67
C TRP A 134 -39.55 -34.92 1.56
N ASP A 135 -40.66 -35.05 0.82
CA ASP A 135 -41.24 -36.26 0.23
C ASP A 135 -42.72 -35.97 -0.12
N GLY A 136 -43.02 -36.02 -1.43
CA GLY A 136 -44.31 -36.32 -2.07
C GLY A 136 -45.61 -35.55 -1.74
N GLY A 137 -46.12 -34.80 -2.73
CA GLY A 137 -47.56 -34.61 -3.05
C GLY A 137 -48.17 -33.22 -2.76
N GLU A 138 -49.17 -32.67 -3.48
CA GLU A 138 -49.87 -32.96 -4.75
C GLU A 138 -50.45 -31.60 -5.27
N ASP A 139 -50.62 -31.46 -6.60
CA ASP A 139 -51.15 -30.33 -7.39
C ASP A 139 -50.22 -29.15 -7.77
N GLY A 140 -49.40 -29.38 -8.82
CA GLY A 140 -48.72 -28.36 -9.64
C GLY A 140 -47.33 -28.81 -10.14
N PRO A 141 -46.79 -28.23 -11.23
CA PRO A 141 -45.49 -28.64 -11.76
C PRO A 141 -44.34 -28.32 -10.80
N GLN A 142 -43.38 -29.23 -10.71
CA GLN A 142 -42.33 -29.26 -9.69
C GLN A 142 -40.96 -28.85 -10.25
N ILE A 143 -40.14 -28.11 -9.47
CA ILE A 143 -38.75 -27.78 -9.82
C ILE A 143 -37.78 -28.61 -8.97
N HIS A 144 -36.93 -29.40 -9.61
CA HIS A 144 -35.80 -30.11 -9.00
C HIS A 144 -34.49 -29.35 -9.20
N VAL A 145 -33.74 -29.09 -8.13
CA VAL A 145 -32.44 -28.38 -8.18
C VAL A 145 -31.30 -29.34 -7.86
N GLU A 146 -30.31 -29.45 -8.74
CA GLU A 146 -29.11 -30.28 -8.53
C GLU A 146 -27.89 -29.41 -8.14
N PRO A 147 -27.13 -29.79 -7.08
CA PRO A 147 -25.87 -29.11 -6.77
C PRO A 147 -24.73 -29.60 -7.67
N ARG A 148 -23.87 -28.69 -8.16
CA ARG A 148 -22.56 -29.08 -8.71
C ARG A 148 -21.56 -29.32 -7.58
N PRO A 149 -20.78 -30.41 -7.59
CA PRO A 149 -19.71 -30.61 -6.61
C PRO A 149 -18.59 -29.60 -6.83
N ASN A 150 -18.27 -28.87 -5.76
CA ASN A 150 -17.07 -28.08 -5.52
C ASN A 150 -16.56 -27.20 -6.66
N VAL A 151 -17.23 -26.06 -6.85
CA VAL A 151 -16.57 -24.83 -7.28
C VAL A 151 -16.96 -23.73 -6.28
N ARG A 152 -16.01 -23.23 -5.49
CA ARG A 152 -16.20 -22.00 -4.71
C ARG A 152 -15.51 -20.82 -5.41
N TYR A 153 -16.31 -20.15 -6.23
CA TYR A 153 -16.28 -18.73 -6.62
C TYR A 153 -17.79 -18.34 -6.62
N GLN A 154 -18.30 -17.16 -6.24
CA GLN A 154 -17.94 -15.75 -6.46
C GLN A 154 -18.91 -14.91 -5.56
N ASN A 155 -18.57 -13.74 -4.97
CA ASN A 155 -18.45 -12.38 -5.54
C ASN A 155 -19.55 -11.97 -6.53
N ASP A 156 -19.96 -10.69 -6.50
CA ASP A 156 -20.63 -10.01 -7.62
C ASP A 156 -20.51 -8.46 -7.47
N ARG A 157 -19.74 -7.68 -8.26
CA ARG A 157 -18.98 -7.98 -9.51
C ARG A 157 -17.86 -6.98 -9.88
N GLY A 158 -16.65 -7.49 -10.15
CA GLY A 158 -15.74 -7.01 -11.22
C GLY A 158 -16.16 -7.57 -12.60
N LEU A 159 -15.55 -7.32 -13.76
CA LEU A 159 -14.23 -6.81 -14.14
C LEU A 159 -14.37 -6.15 -15.54
N LEU A 160 -13.76 -4.99 -15.76
CA LEU A 160 -13.19 -4.57 -17.05
C LEU A 160 -11.91 -3.81 -16.72
N VAL A 161 -10.80 -4.39 -17.16
CA VAL A 161 -9.45 -3.82 -17.13
C VAL A 161 -9.22 -3.16 -18.50
N PRO A 162 -8.95 -1.86 -18.59
CA PRO A 162 -7.99 -1.35 -19.55
C PRO A 162 -6.60 -1.67 -18.99
N THR A 163 -5.85 -2.48 -19.71
CA THR A 163 -4.49 -2.90 -19.36
C THR A 163 -3.48 -1.89 -19.88
N ASP A 164 -2.60 -1.43 -19.02
CA ASP A 164 -1.28 -0.93 -19.42
C ASP A 164 -0.21 -1.25 -18.37
N ARG A 165 0.35 -2.46 -18.56
CA ARG A 165 1.68 -3.00 -18.14
C ARG A 165 1.85 -3.36 -16.65
N SER A 166 2.48 -4.46 -16.24
CA SER A 166 3.15 -5.64 -16.85
C SER A 166 3.34 -6.61 -15.66
N TYR A 167 2.96 -7.89 -15.65
CA TYR A 167 3.42 -9.03 -16.44
C TYR A 167 2.26 -10.03 -16.57
N THR A 168 2.01 -10.58 -17.75
CA THR A 168 0.97 -11.61 -17.96
C THR A 168 1.61 -12.96 -18.25
N ILE A 169 1.43 -13.90 -17.33
CA ILE A 169 1.41 -15.33 -17.65
C ILE A 169 0.13 -15.56 -18.48
N SER A 170 0.28 -16.08 -19.69
CA SER A 170 -0.84 -16.35 -20.60
C SER A 170 -1.77 -17.42 -20.03
N GLN A 171 -3.05 -17.42 -20.42
CA GLN A 171 -4.01 -18.46 -20.00
C GLN A 171 -3.53 -19.91 -20.32
N PRO A 172 -2.84 -20.17 -21.46
CA PRO A 172 -2.19 -21.46 -21.70
C PRO A 172 -1.07 -21.78 -20.71
N GLU A 173 -0.22 -20.82 -20.34
CA GLU A 173 0.82 -21.03 -19.31
C GLU A 173 0.22 -21.24 -17.92
N MET A 174 -0.87 -20.53 -17.58
CA MET A 174 -1.65 -20.77 -16.37
C MET A 174 -2.22 -22.19 -16.35
N ASN A 175 -2.74 -22.68 -17.48
CA ASN A 175 -3.26 -24.04 -17.59
C ASN A 175 -2.14 -25.10 -17.57
N ASP A 176 -0.96 -24.79 -18.12
CA ASP A 176 0.22 -25.66 -18.10
C ASP A 176 0.83 -25.74 -16.68
N VAL A 177 0.82 -24.64 -15.94
CA VAL A 177 1.16 -24.57 -14.51
C VAL A 177 0.15 -25.36 -13.69
N LEU A 178 -1.16 -25.16 -13.89
CA LEU A 178 -2.22 -25.94 -13.22
C LEU A 178 -2.16 -27.45 -13.53
N LYS A 179 -1.71 -27.81 -14.74
CA LYS A 179 -1.50 -29.19 -15.15
C LYS A 179 -0.24 -29.79 -14.49
N ARG A 180 0.87 -29.04 -14.44
CA ARG A 180 2.07 -29.43 -13.68
C ARG A 180 1.78 -29.60 -12.19
N ILE A 181 0.98 -28.70 -11.60
CA ILE A 181 0.49 -28.75 -10.22
C ILE A 181 -0.26 -30.06 -9.93
N ALA A 182 -1.12 -30.51 -10.85
CA ALA A 182 -1.87 -31.76 -10.68
C ALA A 182 -1.01 -33.04 -10.86
N GLU A 183 0.10 -32.94 -11.60
CA GLU A 183 0.98 -34.07 -11.93
C GLU A 183 2.20 -34.19 -10.98
N SER A 184 2.58 -33.11 -10.27
CA SER A 184 3.77 -33.08 -9.39
C SER A 184 3.52 -33.54 -7.94
N ASP A 185 2.26 -33.59 -7.50
CA ASP A 185 1.88 -33.72 -6.08
C ASP A 185 2.29 -35.03 -5.40
N GLU A 186 2.41 -36.16 -6.10
CA GLU A 186 2.73 -37.44 -5.44
C GLU A 186 4.21 -37.85 -5.56
N LEU A 187 4.92 -37.40 -6.60
CA LEU A 187 6.20 -37.98 -7.01
C LEU A 187 7.42 -37.30 -6.40
N GLU A 188 7.35 -36.01 -6.05
CA GLU A 188 8.48 -35.27 -5.49
C GLU A 188 8.45 -35.20 -3.95
N ILE A 189 7.25 -35.16 -3.35
CA ILE A 189 7.06 -35.36 -1.90
C ILE A 189 7.55 -36.75 -1.48
N ALA A 190 7.37 -37.77 -2.31
CA ALA A 190 7.91 -39.11 -2.09
C ALA A 190 9.45 -39.21 -2.22
N ARG A 191 10.12 -38.22 -2.86
CA ARG A 191 11.57 -38.22 -3.11
C ARG A 191 12.38 -37.43 -2.07
N GLY A 192 11.74 -36.63 -1.21
CA GLY A 192 12.38 -36.03 -0.03
C GLY A 192 13.45 -34.96 -0.30
N THR A 193 13.39 -34.25 -1.44
CA THR A 193 14.41 -33.27 -1.87
C THR A 193 14.20 -31.83 -1.42
N LEU A 194 13.12 -31.49 -0.71
CA LEU A 194 12.92 -30.18 -0.09
C LEU A 194 12.65 -30.34 1.41
N ARG A 195 13.46 -29.68 2.25
CA ARG A 195 13.12 -29.43 3.66
C ARG A 195 12.72 -27.95 3.78
N PRO A 196 11.43 -27.64 3.95
CA PRO A 196 10.99 -26.27 4.21
C PRO A 196 11.49 -25.80 5.58
N ALA A 197 11.93 -24.54 5.68
CA ALA A 197 11.96 -23.85 6.98
C ALA A 197 10.54 -23.84 7.57
N PRO A 198 10.37 -24.02 8.89
CA PRO A 198 9.05 -24.20 9.47
C PRO A 198 8.14 -22.98 9.31
N VAL A 199 6.86 -23.29 9.18
CA VAL A 199 5.72 -22.39 9.08
C VAL A 199 5.56 -21.55 10.35
N PHE A 200 5.07 -20.35 10.12
CA PHE A 200 4.71 -19.27 11.03
C PHE A 200 3.58 -19.70 11.98
N ASP A 201 3.92 -20.20 13.16
CA ASP A 201 3.07 -20.06 14.36
C ASP A 201 3.71 -18.94 15.19
N SER A 202 2.89 -18.09 15.79
CA SER A 202 3.28 -16.81 16.40
C SER A 202 4.63 -16.89 17.12
N GLU A 203 5.51 -15.91 16.90
CA GLU A 203 6.79 -15.65 17.59
C GLU A 203 7.64 -16.88 18.01
N GLY A 204 7.47 -18.04 17.36
CA GLY A 204 8.14 -19.29 17.72
C GLY A 204 7.64 -20.01 18.99
N PHE A 205 6.52 -19.60 19.61
CA PHE A 205 5.99 -20.27 20.81
C PHE A 205 4.77 -21.16 20.51
N SER A 206 4.57 -22.21 21.30
CA SER A 206 3.38 -23.07 21.22
C SER A 206 2.15 -22.42 21.85
N ASP A 207 0.95 -22.85 21.43
CA ASP A 207 -0.32 -22.45 22.05
C ASP A 207 -0.32 -22.62 23.57
N GLU A 208 0.25 -23.70 24.09
CA GLU A 208 0.32 -23.92 25.54
C GLU A 208 1.14 -22.84 26.24
N GLU A 209 2.28 -22.47 25.67
CA GLU A 209 3.14 -21.41 26.21
C GLU A 209 2.42 -20.06 26.22
N TYR A 210 1.69 -19.74 25.16
CA TYR A 210 0.88 -18.53 25.08
C TYR A 210 -0.17 -18.46 26.18
N TRP A 211 -1.03 -19.47 26.24
CA TRP A 211 -2.15 -19.44 27.16
C TRP A 211 -1.68 -19.59 28.62
N SER A 212 -0.56 -20.26 28.85
CA SER A 212 0.08 -20.34 30.16
C SER A 212 0.66 -18.99 30.61
N ALA A 213 1.36 -18.27 29.72
CA ALA A 213 1.92 -16.96 30.04
C ALA A 213 0.83 -15.94 30.38
N ARG A 214 -0.25 -15.91 29.59
CA ARG A 214 -1.42 -15.05 29.82
C ARG A 214 -2.06 -15.31 31.18
N ARG A 215 -2.27 -16.59 31.56
CA ARG A 215 -2.92 -16.97 32.84
C ARG A 215 -2.04 -16.77 34.08
N ARG A 216 -0.71 -16.87 33.94
CA ARG A 216 0.24 -16.86 35.06
C ARG A 216 0.97 -15.54 35.24
N GLU A 217 0.53 -14.50 34.53
CA GLU A 217 1.14 -13.18 34.53
C GLU A 217 2.65 -13.19 34.21
N ARG A 218 3.08 -14.04 33.27
CA ARG A 218 4.50 -14.19 32.89
C ARG A 218 4.82 -13.43 31.61
N LEU A 219 6.12 -13.24 31.35
CA LEU A 219 6.61 -12.78 30.05
C LEU A 219 7.00 -14.00 29.20
N LEU A 220 6.82 -13.90 27.88
CA LEU A 220 7.47 -14.80 26.91
C LEU A 220 8.68 -14.12 26.27
N TYR A 221 8.60 -12.80 26.09
CA TYR A 221 9.70 -11.98 25.62
C TYR A 221 9.56 -10.56 26.14
N PHE A 222 10.55 -9.72 25.88
CA PHE A 222 10.49 -8.29 26.13
C PHE A 222 11.32 -7.53 25.10
N ASN A 223 10.94 -6.29 24.87
CA ASN A 223 11.65 -5.37 23.99
C ASN A 223 12.46 -4.40 24.83
N MET A 224 13.74 -4.22 24.51
CA MET A 224 14.60 -3.28 25.23
C MET A 224 15.40 -2.38 24.29
N GLU A 225 15.23 -1.08 24.49
CA GLU A 225 16.15 -0.08 23.97
C GLU A 225 17.30 0.13 24.97
N PHE A 226 18.52 0.28 24.47
CA PHE A 226 19.72 0.50 25.29
C PHE A 226 20.69 1.51 24.66
N THR A 227 20.31 2.07 23.51
CA THR A 227 21.04 3.10 22.80
C THR A 227 20.02 4.07 22.22
N ASN A 228 20.37 5.34 22.24
CA ASN A 228 19.60 6.40 21.61
C ASN A 228 20.33 6.94 20.38
N ARG A 229 21.22 6.14 19.76
CA ARG A 229 22.02 6.52 18.60
C ARG A 229 21.68 5.69 17.38
N CYS A 230 21.66 6.31 16.21
CA CYS A 230 21.50 5.67 14.91
C CYS A 230 22.48 6.27 13.90
N ASN A 231 22.84 5.49 12.88
CA ASN A 231 23.64 5.94 11.74
C ASN A 231 22.82 6.21 10.47
N LEU A 232 21.47 6.12 10.55
CA LEU A 232 20.52 6.38 9.46
C LEU A 232 19.40 7.32 9.93
N ALA A 233 18.64 7.88 8.98
CA ALA A 233 17.54 8.82 9.22
C ALA A 233 16.27 8.36 8.46
N CYS A 234 15.80 7.15 8.80
CA CYS A 234 14.76 6.49 8.01
C CYS A 234 13.41 7.23 8.02
N THR A 235 12.73 7.20 6.87
CA THR A 235 11.33 7.63 6.71
C THR A 235 10.45 6.84 7.68
N GLY A 236 9.74 7.55 8.56
CA GLY A 236 8.83 6.94 9.52
C GLY A 236 9.50 6.21 10.69
N CYS A 237 10.74 6.59 11.04
CA CYS A 237 11.42 6.09 12.23
C CYS A 237 10.65 6.42 13.52
N PHE A 238 10.26 5.40 14.29
CA PHE A 238 9.51 5.58 15.55
C PHE A 238 10.30 6.32 16.63
N ALA A 239 11.62 6.22 16.61
CA ALA A 239 12.49 6.88 17.57
C ALA A 239 12.60 8.40 17.30
N GLY A 240 12.10 8.87 16.15
CA GLY A 240 12.01 10.28 15.81
C GLY A 240 13.38 10.97 15.79
N PHE A 241 14.40 10.33 15.21
CA PHE A 241 15.69 10.98 14.95
C PHE A 241 15.49 12.10 13.91
N GLY A 242 15.25 13.33 14.38
CA GLY A 242 14.98 14.49 13.53
C GLY A 242 16.25 15.26 13.13
N ASP A 243 16.62 15.21 11.85
CA ASP A 243 16.42 16.28 10.85
C ASP A 243 16.94 15.68 9.51
N VAL A 244 16.05 15.08 8.72
CA VAL A 244 16.37 14.49 7.38
C VAL A 244 17.04 15.51 6.43
N LYS A 245 16.96 16.79 6.80
CA LYS A 245 17.46 17.96 6.08
C LYS A 245 18.99 18.04 5.90
N ASN A 246 19.77 17.27 6.65
CA ASN A 246 21.25 17.35 6.61
C ASN A 246 21.95 16.03 6.22
N VAL A 247 21.20 15.00 5.82
CA VAL A 247 21.78 13.64 5.71
C VAL A 247 22.26 13.31 4.28
N PHE A 248 21.65 13.92 3.26
CA PHE A 248 22.08 13.76 1.86
C PHE A 248 23.38 14.50 1.51
N GLU A 249 23.88 15.39 2.39
CA GLU A 249 25.18 16.07 2.24
C GLU A 249 26.36 15.23 2.78
N LEU A 250 26.09 14.13 3.48
CA LEU A 250 27.14 13.28 4.04
C LEU A 250 27.60 12.29 2.97
N GLU A 251 28.63 12.67 2.21
CA GLU A 251 29.37 11.76 1.31
C GLU A 251 30.02 10.57 2.06
N LYS A 252 29.99 10.57 3.41
CA LYS A 252 30.60 9.56 4.29
C LYS A 252 29.70 9.21 5.47
N PHE A 253 29.64 7.93 5.81
CA PHE A 253 29.01 7.40 7.01
C PHE A 253 29.70 7.95 8.27
N GLU A 254 29.08 8.92 8.94
CA GLU A 254 29.50 9.35 10.29
C GLU A 254 28.41 8.97 11.31
N PRO A 255 28.70 8.09 12.29
CA PRO A 255 27.76 7.79 13.37
C PRO A 255 27.48 9.05 14.20
N GLY A 256 26.20 9.42 14.40
CA GLY A 256 25.95 10.66 15.15
C GLY A 256 24.51 11.08 15.45
N PHE A 257 23.49 10.46 14.85
CA PHE A 257 22.12 10.87 15.16
C PHE A 257 21.75 10.41 16.57
N VAL A 258 21.31 11.36 17.40
CA VAL A 258 20.86 11.12 18.77
C VAL A 258 19.35 11.31 18.80
N ASN A 259 18.65 10.47 19.54
CA ASN A 259 17.20 10.55 19.66
C ASN A 259 16.83 11.89 20.30
N ILE A 260 16.15 12.77 19.56
CA ILE A 260 15.76 14.12 20.01
C ILE A 260 14.59 14.09 21.01
N ASN A 261 13.93 12.95 21.15
CA ASN A 261 12.82 12.76 22.09
C ASN A 261 13.29 12.27 23.46
N ALA A 262 14.60 12.12 23.68
CA ALA A 262 15.16 11.78 24.99
C ALA A 262 14.89 12.91 26.01
N THR A 263 14.33 12.57 27.16
CA THR A 263 13.98 13.53 28.23
C THR A 263 14.72 13.26 29.56
N LYS A 264 15.34 12.08 29.69
CA LYS A 264 16.02 11.57 30.89
C LYS A 264 17.37 10.98 30.51
N SER A 265 18.23 10.79 31.50
CA SER A 265 19.50 10.08 31.32
C SER A 265 19.27 8.61 30.96
N PRO A 266 20.00 8.06 29.98
CA PRO A 266 19.97 6.63 29.67
C PRO A 266 20.30 5.75 30.89
N LEU A 267 19.81 4.51 30.87
CA LEU A 267 20.18 3.47 31.82
C LEU A 267 21.66 3.12 31.66
N ASP A 268 22.34 2.90 32.79
CA ASP A 268 23.70 2.35 32.77
C ASP A 268 23.70 0.84 32.56
N LEU A 269 24.89 0.24 32.37
CA LEU A 269 25.01 -1.20 32.10
C LEU A 269 24.45 -2.08 33.24
N ALA A 270 24.59 -1.65 34.51
CA ALA A 270 24.07 -2.41 35.64
C ALA A 270 22.55 -2.35 35.68
N GLU A 271 21.96 -1.19 35.41
CA GLU A 271 20.51 -1.02 35.27
C GLU A 271 19.96 -1.83 34.08
N LEU A 272 20.66 -1.85 32.94
CA LEU A 272 20.26 -2.65 31.77
C LEU A 272 20.33 -4.16 32.05
N TYR A 273 21.37 -4.63 32.75
CA TYR A 273 21.44 -6.02 33.19
C TYR A 273 20.31 -6.39 34.15
N ASP A 274 19.97 -5.48 35.08
CA ASP A 274 18.85 -5.68 35.99
C ASP A 274 17.52 -5.82 35.26
N VAL A 275 17.29 -5.05 34.18
CA VAL A 275 16.10 -5.23 33.32
C VAL A 275 16.05 -6.62 32.69
N ILE A 276 17.16 -7.08 32.09
CA ILE A 276 17.26 -8.43 31.49
C ILE A 276 16.99 -9.51 32.54
N ASP A 277 17.57 -9.34 33.73
CA ASP A 277 17.46 -10.29 34.83
C ASP A 277 16.02 -10.39 35.36
N GLN A 278 15.37 -9.24 35.56
CA GLN A 278 13.97 -9.19 35.97
C GLN A 278 13.04 -9.81 34.92
N ALA A 279 13.28 -9.57 33.63
CA ALA A 279 12.49 -10.17 32.55
C ALA A 279 12.63 -11.70 32.52
N ALA A 280 13.87 -12.21 32.68
CA ALA A 280 14.14 -13.64 32.77
C ALA A 280 13.45 -14.27 34.01
N ASP A 281 13.47 -13.61 35.16
CA ASP A 281 12.77 -14.05 36.38
C ASP A 281 11.23 -14.09 36.22
N LEU A 282 10.69 -13.30 35.29
CA LEU A 282 9.28 -13.32 34.90
C LEU A 282 8.97 -14.38 33.84
N GLY A 283 9.99 -15.06 33.31
CA GLY A 283 9.87 -16.18 32.37
C GLY A 283 10.12 -15.86 30.92
N ALA A 284 10.64 -14.67 30.60
CA ALA A 284 11.04 -14.35 29.24
C ALA A 284 12.01 -15.42 28.70
N LYS A 285 11.74 -15.87 27.48
CA LYS A 285 12.55 -16.81 26.70
C LYS A 285 13.31 -16.11 25.60
N ASN A 286 12.80 -14.96 25.12
CA ASN A 286 13.45 -14.15 24.09
C ASN A 286 13.70 -12.74 24.63
N ALA A 287 14.84 -12.18 24.26
CA ALA A 287 15.25 -10.81 24.54
C ALA A 287 15.40 -10.06 23.21
N ASP A 288 14.46 -9.15 22.94
CA ASP A 288 14.46 -8.37 21.71
C ASP A 288 15.24 -7.08 21.96
N LEU A 289 16.52 -7.11 21.58
CA LEU A 289 17.46 -6.01 21.76
C LEU A 289 17.35 -5.04 20.58
N ILE A 290 16.25 -4.31 20.52
CA ILE A 290 15.84 -3.48 19.38
C ILE A 290 16.55 -2.12 19.29
N GLY A 291 17.12 -1.63 20.40
CA GLY A 291 17.70 -0.28 20.47
C GLY A 291 16.65 0.83 20.30
N GLY A 292 16.94 2.03 20.77
CA GLY A 292 16.16 3.24 20.46
C GLY A 292 16.69 3.94 19.21
N GLY A 293 17.41 3.20 18.34
CA GLY A 293 18.29 3.62 17.24
C GLY A 293 18.87 2.38 16.55
N GLU A 294 20.14 2.39 16.13
CA GLU A 294 20.81 1.19 15.59
C GLU A 294 21.50 0.40 16.72
N PRO A 295 21.05 -0.81 17.08
CA PRO A 295 21.63 -1.62 18.16
C PRO A 295 23.13 -1.84 18.04
N LEU A 296 23.61 -2.18 16.84
CA LEU A 296 25.00 -2.57 16.59
C LEU A 296 25.97 -1.37 16.56
N SER A 297 25.44 -0.15 16.66
CA SER A 297 26.24 1.06 16.85
C SER A 297 26.79 1.20 18.28
N SER A 298 26.16 0.51 19.24
CA SER A 298 26.52 0.61 20.66
C SER A 298 27.42 -0.55 21.08
N PRO A 299 28.52 -0.30 21.82
CA PRO A 299 29.35 -1.37 22.37
C PRO A 299 28.62 -2.22 23.41
N LEU A 300 27.47 -1.76 23.93
CA LEU A 300 26.69 -2.48 24.93
C LEU A 300 25.96 -3.70 24.35
N PHE A 301 25.71 -3.75 23.04
CA PHE A 301 24.91 -4.82 22.44
C PHE A 301 25.40 -6.23 22.81
N PHE A 302 26.69 -6.51 22.63
CA PHE A 302 27.24 -7.84 22.92
C PHE A 302 27.24 -8.16 24.42
N HIS A 303 27.48 -7.17 25.27
CA HIS A 303 27.37 -7.34 26.73
C HIS A 303 25.95 -7.75 27.15
N LEU A 304 24.94 -7.09 26.59
CA LEU A 304 23.53 -7.38 26.86
C LEU A 304 23.12 -8.74 26.27
N ALA A 305 23.55 -9.06 25.06
CA ALA A 305 23.30 -10.34 24.42
C ALA A 305 23.90 -11.50 25.23
N GLU A 306 25.16 -11.38 25.66
CA GLU A 306 25.83 -12.34 26.54
C GLU A 306 25.07 -12.54 27.84
N ARG A 307 24.60 -11.45 28.48
CA ARG A 307 23.80 -11.54 29.71
C ARG A 307 22.47 -12.27 29.47
N ALA A 308 21.76 -11.96 28.39
CA ALA A 308 20.51 -12.63 28.05
C ALA A 308 20.72 -14.14 27.82
N VAL A 309 21.76 -14.52 27.08
CA VAL A 309 22.13 -15.92 26.85
C VAL A 309 22.50 -16.63 28.17
N GLN A 310 23.25 -15.98 29.05
CA GLN A 310 23.56 -16.53 30.39
C GLN A 310 22.31 -16.76 31.25
N ARG A 311 21.28 -15.92 31.05
CA ARG A 311 19.96 -16.07 31.69
C ARG A 311 19.04 -17.06 30.98
N GLY A 312 19.54 -17.74 29.94
CA GLY A 312 18.83 -18.81 29.22
C GLY A 312 17.88 -18.31 28.14
N MET A 313 18.01 -17.06 27.69
CA MET A 313 17.17 -16.47 26.65
C MET A 313 17.82 -16.55 25.27
N GLN A 314 17.01 -16.67 24.23
CA GLN A 314 17.39 -16.37 22.85
C GLN A 314 17.44 -14.86 22.66
N VAL A 315 18.34 -14.39 21.80
CA VAL A 315 18.51 -12.96 21.51
C VAL A 315 18.02 -12.67 20.10
N GLU A 316 17.16 -11.68 19.97
CA GLU A 316 16.70 -11.14 18.70
C GLU A 316 17.18 -9.70 18.56
N VAL A 317 17.54 -9.28 17.35
CA VAL A 317 18.00 -7.91 17.08
C VAL A 317 17.36 -7.39 15.80
N PHE A 318 16.78 -6.20 15.88
CA PHE A 318 16.25 -5.47 14.74
C PHE A 318 17.30 -4.44 14.34
N THR A 319 17.94 -4.64 13.18
CA THR A 319 19.11 -3.85 12.75
C THR A 319 18.93 -3.38 11.32
N ASN A 320 19.48 -2.21 11.01
CA ASN A 320 19.60 -1.73 9.64
C ASN A 320 20.65 -2.49 8.82
N GLY A 321 21.43 -3.37 9.44
CA GLY A 321 22.41 -4.25 8.79
C GLY A 321 23.69 -3.57 8.31
N THR A 322 23.71 -2.24 8.21
CA THR A 322 24.83 -1.48 7.60
C THR A 322 26.14 -1.54 8.39
N LEU A 323 26.07 -1.88 9.69
CA LEU A 323 27.23 -2.00 10.58
C LEU A 323 27.70 -3.44 10.78
N ILE A 324 27.08 -4.41 10.11
CA ILE A 324 27.47 -5.81 10.19
C ILE A 324 28.72 -6.01 9.32
N ASP A 325 29.84 -6.29 10.00
CA ASP A 325 31.06 -6.78 9.37
C ASP A 325 31.22 -8.28 9.70
N ARG A 326 32.19 -8.94 9.05
CA ARG A 326 32.48 -10.36 9.27
C ARG A 326 32.66 -10.72 10.75
N LYS A 327 33.37 -9.88 11.52
CA LYS A 327 33.64 -10.15 12.95
C LYS A 327 32.36 -10.07 13.77
N LYS A 328 31.49 -9.09 13.51
CA LYS A 328 30.18 -9.01 14.18
C LYS A 328 29.29 -10.18 13.80
N ALA A 329 29.24 -10.56 12.52
CA ALA A 329 28.46 -11.70 12.05
C ALA A 329 28.89 -13.01 12.72
N GLU A 330 30.19 -13.29 12.80
CA GLU A 330 30.74 -14.45 13.51
C GLU A 330 30.40 -14.44 15.00
N HIS A 331 30.49 -13.27 15.66
CA HIS A 331 30.16 -13.15 17.07
C HIS A 331 28.66 -13.33 17.34
N MET A 332 27.81 -12.77 16.49
CA MET A 332 26.36 -12.97 16.52
C MET A 332 25.99 -14.46 16.34
N ALA A 333 26.63 -15.14 15.39
CA ALA A 333 26.43 -16.57 15.15
C ALA A 333 26.85 -17.42 16.37
N ALA A 334 27.98 -17.08 17.01
CA ALA A 334 28.45 -17.78 18.21
C ALA A 334 27.46 -17.66 19.39
N LEU A 335 26.81 -16.50 19.52
CA LEU A 335 25.76 -16.24 20.51
C LEU A 335 24.37 -16.71 20.05
N LYS A 336 24.23 -17.22 18.80
CA LYS A 336 22.96 -17.60 18.17
C LYS A 336 21.93 -16.47 18.15
N VAL A 337 22.39 -15.25 17.93
CA VAL A 337 21.51 -14.08 17.75
C VAL A 337 20.69 -14.26 16.48
N ALA A 338 19.39 -13.95 16.51
CA ALA A 338 18.50 -13.93 15.35
C ALA A 338 18.33 -12.48 14.82
N PRO A 339 18.98 -12.10 13.71
CA PRO A 339 18.84 -10.77 13.13
C PRO A 339 17.59 -10.62 12.26
N TYR A 340 16.88 -9.52 12.46
CA TYR A 340 15.87 -8.96 11.57
C TYR A 340 16.52 -7.78 10.85
N VAL A 341 16.94 -8.01 9.60
CA VAL A 341 17.69 -7.04 8.81
C VAL A 341 16.72 -6.20 7.98
N LYS A 342 16.73 -4.88 8.19
CA LYS A 342 15.86 -3.94 7.46
C LYS A 342 16.34 -3.71 6.04
N LEU A 343 15.56 -4.14 5.06
CA LEU A 343 15.72 -3.77 3.65
C LEU A 343 14.39 -3.21 3.16
N TYR A 344 14.36 -1.99 2.63
CA TYR A 344 13.10 -1.39 2.16
C TYR A 344 12.78 -1.58 0.68
N SER A 345 13.78 -1.91 -0.15
CA SER A 345 13.62 -2.17 -1.58
C SER A 345 14.83 -2.92 -2.12
N THR A 346 14.62 -3.77 -3.12
CA THR A 346 15.66 -4.30 -4.02
C THR A 346 16.23 -3.21 -4.93
N ARG A 347 15.50 -2.11 -5.13
CA ARG A 347 15.92 -0.93 -5.88
C ARG A 347 16.72 0.01 -4.98
N SER A 348 17.96 0.29 -5.37
CA SER A 348 18.90 1.03 -4.53
C SER A 348 18.41 2.43 -4.15
N TRP A 349 17.84 3.17 -5.11
CA TRP A 349 17.39 4.54 -4.88
C TRP A 349 16.23 4.61 -3.89
N ILE A 350 15.26 3.70 -3.96
CA ILE A 350 14.13 3.66 -3.01
C ILE A 350 14.62 3.33 -1.61
N HIS A 351 15.53 2.36 -1.48
CA HIS A 351 16.10 2.04 -0.18
C HIS A 351 16.88 3.22 0.40
N ASP A 352 17.80 3.80 -0.37
CA ASP A 352 18.63 4.93 0.04
C ASP A 352 17.78 6.15 0.45
N GLN A 353 16.74 6.45 -0.33
CA GLN A 353 15.75 7.48 -0.03
C GLN A 353 15.01 7.17 1.28
N MET A 354 14.56 5.92 1.46
CA MET A 354 13.85 5.52 2.68
C MET A 354 14.73 5.52 3.93
N VAL A 355 16.04 5.29 3.83
CA VAL A 355 16.97 5.36 4.98
C VAL A 355 17.62 6.74 5.17
N GLY A 356 17.46 7.64 4.20
CA GLY A 356 18.02 8.99 4.21
C GLY A 356 19.53 9.05 3.98
N VAL A 357 20.17 7.97 3.52
CA VAL A 357 21.63 7.87 3.36
C VAL A 357 21.96 7.17 2.05
N ARG A 358 22.68 7.87 1.16
CA ARG A 358 23.18 7.30 -0.10
C ARG A 358 24.18 6.17 0.16
N GLY A 359 24.05 5.06 -0.57
CA GLY A 359 24.86 3.87 -0.39
C GLY A 359 24.44 2.98 0.79
N GLY A 360 23.35 3.31 1.49
CA GLY A 360 22.77 2.48 2.54
C GLY A 360 22.38 1.09 2.03
N TRP A 361 21.80 1.03 0.83
CA TRP A 361 21.41 -0.20 0.14
C TRP A 361 22.59 -1.15 -0.03
N ARG A 362 23.73 -0.64 -0.53
CA ARG A 362 24.93 -1.46 -0.71
C ARG A 362 25.45 -2.00 0.63
N LYS A 363 25.42 -1.17 1.67
CA LYS A 363 25.90 -1.54 3.01
C LYS A 363 25.06 -2.61 3.68
N VAL A 364 23.73 -2.53 3.56
CA VAL A 364 22.87 -3.58 4.12
C VAL A 364 23.04 -4.91 3.38
N LEU A 365 23.23 -4.90 2.06
CA LEU A 365 23.52 -6.12 1.31
C LEU A 365 24.87 -6.74 1.69
N GLU A 366 25.93 -5.92 1.82
CA GLU A 366 27.22 -6.37 2.37
C GLU A 366 27.05 -7.03 3.76
N GLY A 367 26.22 -6.43 4.63
CA GLY A 367 25.90 -6.99 5.94
C GLY A 367 25.14 -8.32 5.89
N ILE A 368 24.17 -8.46 4.98
CA ILE A 368 23.46 -9.72 4.74
C ILE A 368 24.45 -10.79 4.26
N ASP A 369 25.31 -10.49 3.30
CA ASP A 369 26.30 -11.44 2.78
C ASP A 369 27.26 -11.91 3.89
N HIS A 370 27.70 -11.02 4.78
CA HIS A 370 28.49 -11.41 5.96
C HIS A 370 27.75 -12.34 6.93
N LEU A 371 26.45 -12.15 7.13
CA LEU A 371 25.64 -13.09 7.92
C LEU A 371 25.54 -14.45 7.20
N MET A 372 25.29 -14.46 5.89
CA MET A 372 25.23 -15.72 5.13
C MET A 372 26.56 -16.49 5.21
N GLU A 373 27.70 -15.79 5.08
CA GLU A 373 29.04 -16.37 5.27
C GLU A 373 29.23 -16.97 6.68
N ALA A 374 28.61 -16.39 7.71
CA ALA A 374 28.64 -16.87 9.09
C ALA A 374 27.68 -18.04 9.36
N GLY A 375 26.94 -18.51 8.36
CA GLY A 375 26.05 -19.68 8.44
C GLY A 375 24.58 -19.36 8.70
N TYR A 376 24.16 -18.12 8.49
CA TYR A 376 22.73 -17.77 8.46
C TYR A 376 22.07 -18.22 7.15
N GLY A 377 20.75 -18.48 7.17
CA GLY A 377 19.96 -18.82 5.97
C GLY A 377 20.01 -20.30 5.55
N ASP A 378 20.87 -21.12 6.15
CA ASP A 378 21.00 -22.56 5.86
C ASP A 378 20.01 -23.46 6.65
N GLY A 379 19.11 -22.85 7.42
CA GLY A 379 18.16 -23.52 8.31
C GLY A 379 18.69 -23.84 9.72
N LYS A 380 19.98 -23.58 10.03
CA LYS A 380 20.53 -23.73 11.39
C LYS A 380 20.46 -22.46 12.21
N LEU A 381 20.73 -21.32 11.59
CA LEU A 381 20.63 -20.00 12.22
C LEU A 381 19.56 -19.16 11.50
N PRO A 382 18.55 -18.65 12.23
CA PRO A 382 17.48 -17.88 11.63
C PRO A 382 17.97 -16.48 11.26
N ILE A 383 17.53 -15.99 10.11
CA ILE A 383 17.70 -14.61 9.65
C ILE A 383 16.39 -14.16 9.01
N SER A 384 15.97 -12.94 9.31
CA SER A 384 14.73 -12.36 8.77
C SER A 384 15.03 -11.15 7.91
N LEU A 385 14.28 -10.99 6.82
CA LEU A 385 14.26 -9.76 6.03
C LEU A 385 13.07 -8.92 6.49
N GLU A 386 13.34 -7.81 7.16
CA GLU A 386 12.31 -6.92 7.69
C GLU A 386 12.04 -5.74 6.75
N SER A 387 10.77 -5.40 6.55
CA SER A 387 10.37 -4.17 5.87
C SER A 387 9.05 -3.62 6.40
N ILE A 388 8.96 -2.30 6.49
CA ILE A 388 7.66 -1.63 6.54
C ILE A 388 7.11 -1.48 5.12
N VAL A 389 5.79 -1.54 4.98
CA VAL A 389 5.12 -1.34 3.71
C VAL A 389 4.53 0.07 3.64
N VAL A 390 4.99 0.83 2.64
CA VAL A 390 4.53 2.17 2.28
C VAL A 390 4.32 2.25 0.77
N ARG A 391 3.76 3.35 0.26
CA ARG A 391 3.47 3.51 -1.17
C ARG A 391 4.74 3.43 -2.03
N LYS A 392 5.82 4.13 -1.62
CA LYS A 392 7.13 4.12 -2.30
C LYS A 392 7.65 2.72 -2.62
N ASN A 393 7.55 1.77 -1.69
CA ASN A 393 8.09 0.43 -1.89
C ASN A 393 7.04 -0.64 -2.24
N LEU A 394 5.76 -0.27 -2.34
CA LEU A 394 4.64 -1.20 -2.57
C LEU A 394 4.88 -2.14 -3.75
N SER A 395 5.30 -1.60 -4.90
CA SER A 395 5.50 -2.39 -6.12
C SER A 395 6.66 -3.38 -6.06
N ASP A 396 7.54 -3.26 -5.06
CA ASP A 396 8.73 -4.11 -4.91
C ASP A 396 8.55 -5.21 -3.86
N MET A 397 7.45 -5.18 -3.10
CA MET A 397 7.19 -6.16 -2.04
C MET A 397 7.19 -7.61 -2.53
N PRO A 398 6.56 -7.99 -3.67
CA PRO A 398 6.64 -9.36 -4.18
C PRO A 398 8.07 -9.78 -4.53
N THR A 399 8.86 -8.88 -5.11
CA THR A 399 10.28 -9.12 -5.45
C THR A 399 11.11 -9.35 -4.21
N MET A 400 10.96 -8.50 -3.18
CA MET A 400 11.66 -8.67 -1.91
C MET A 400 11.25 -9.95 -1.18
N TRP A 401 9.98 -10.36 -1.30
CA TRP A 401 9.50 -11.60 -0.72
C TRP A 401 10.22 -12.82 -1.32
N ARG A 402 10.36 -12.86 -2.65
CA ARG A 402 11.15 -13.90 -3.34
C ARG A 402 12.62 -13.84 -2.93
N TYR A 403 13.22 -12.64 -2.92
CA TYR A 403 14.60 -12.44 -2.51
C TYR A 403 14.88 -13.03 -1.11
N ALA A 404 13.98 -12.81 -0.15
CA ALA A 404 14.08 -13.41 1.18
C ALA A 404 14.01 -14.94 1.12
N ARG A 405 12.98 -15.49 0.45
CA ARG A 405 12.76 -16.94 0.34
C ARG A 405 13.92 -17.67 -0.32
N GLU A 406 14.41 -17.16 -1.46
CA GLU A 406 15.50 -17.75 -2.24
C GLU A 406 16.83 -17.81 -1.48
N ARG A 407 17.03 -16.92 -0.51
CA ARG A 407 18.22 -16.88 0.35
C ARG A 407 18.02 -17.55 1.71
N GLY A 408 16.90 -18.26 1.91
CA GLY A 408 16.59 -18.92 3.18
C GLY A 408 16.31 -17.95 4.35
N MET A 409 15.99 -16.68 4.04
CA MET A 409 15.56 -15.70 5.02
C MET A 409 14.06 -15.82 5.28
N ILE A 410 13.62 -15.43 6.47
CA ILE A 410 12.22 -15.34 6.85
C ILE A 410 11.69 -13.95 6.44
N PRO A 411 10.72 -13.84 5.52
CA PRO A 411 10.11 -12.55 5.20
C PRO A 411 9.32 -12.03 6.41
N TYR A 412 9.64 -10.83 6.88
CA TYR A 412 8.97 -10.15 7.98
C TYR A 412 8.48 -8.77 7.52
N PHE A 413 7.34 -8.73 6.82
CA PHE A 413 6.78 -7.49 6.31
C PHE A 413 5.60 -7.04 7.15
N GLU A 414 5.59 -5.76 7.53
CA GLU A 414 4.53 -5.17 8.34
C GLU A 414 4.02 -3.89 7.73
N ARG A 415 2.72 -3.62 7.92
CA ARG A 415 2.18 -2.32 7.54
C ARG A 415 2.84 -1.24 8.40
N PHE A 416 2.82 -0.02 7.91
CA PHE A 416 3.27 1.12 8.70
C PHE A 416 2.44 1.33 10.00
N VAL A 417 3.13 1.54 11.13
CA VAL A 417 2.54 1.80 12.46
C VAL A 417 3.10 3.13 12.99
N GLY A 418 2.60 4.24 12.46
CA GLY A 418 3.13 5.57 12.78
C GLY A 418 2.26 6.36 13.74
N CYS A 419 2.64 6.37 15.02
CA CYS A 419 2.10 7.29 16.01
C CYS A 419 2.94 8.58 16.15
N HIS A 420 4.08 8.68 15.44
CA HIS A 420 4.95 9.87 15.28
C HIS A 420 5.39 10.07 13.81
N TYR A 421 4.54 9.75 12.84
CA TYR A 421 4.89 9.97 11.44
C TYR A 421 4.78 11.45 11.09
N ASP A 422 5.91 12.06 10.78
CA ASP A 422 6.07 13.44 10.30
C ASP A 422 6.26 13.51 8.76
N GLY A 423 6.24 12.37 8.08
CA GLY A 423 6.33 12.28 6.61
C GLY A 423 5.00 12.50 5.88
N ASP A 424 5.02 12.35 4.56
CA ASP A 424 3.83 12.55 3.70
C ASP A 424 2.75 11.48 3.96
N PRO A 425 1.53 11.85 4.42
CA PRO A 425 0.41 10.93 4.57
C PRO A 425 0.02 10.18 3.29
N GLY A 426 0.40 10.69 2.11
CA GLY A 426 0.25 10.02 0.82
C GLY A 426 1.00 8.69 0.73
N GLU A 427 2.05 8.50 1.53
CA GLU A 427 2.83 7.26 1.59
C GLU A 427 2.14 6.14 2.36
N LEU A 428 1.08 6.46 3.10
CA LEU A 428 0.30 5.45 3.83
C LEU A 428 -0.61 4.68 2.89
N LEU A 429 -0.74 3.39 3.16
CA LEU A 429 -1.64 2.50 2.43
C LEU A 429 -3.00 2.42 3.11
N SER A 430 -4.05 2.43 2.30
CA SER A 430 -5.41 2.12 2.74
C SER A 430 -5.52 0.64 3.17
N PRO A 431 -6.51 0.30 4.01
CA PRO A 431 -6.76 -1.09 4.39
C PRO A 431 -6.99 -2.01 3.17
N LEU A 432 -7.58 -1.49 2.10
CA LEU A 432 -7.81 -2.25 0.87
C LEU A 432 -6.51 -2.52 0.11
N GLU A 433 -5.62 -1.53 0.00
CA GLU A 433 -4.30 -1.70 -0.62
C GLU A 433 -3.46 -2.73 0.17
N LEU A 434 -3.46 -2.65 1.51
CA LEU A 434 -2.81 -3.64 2.36
C LEU A 434 -3.38 -5.05 2.16
N LYS A 435 -4.71 -5.17 2.08
CA LYS A 435 -5.37 -6.45 1.83
C LYS A 435 -4.94 -7.05 0.50
N HIS A 436 -4.92 -6.26 -0.57
CA HIS A 436 -4.52 -6.74 -1.90
C HIS A 436 -3.08 -7.23 -1.91
N LEU A 437 -2.16 -6.48 -1.33
CA LEU A 437 -0.76 -6.91 -1.23
C LEU A 437 -0.64 -8.20 -0.40
N TRP A 438 -1.36 -8.31 0.71
CA TRP A 438 -1.29 -9.53 1.54
C TRP A 438 -1.84 -10.74 0.77
N GLU A 439 -2.93 -10.58 0.01
CA GLU A 439 -3.46 -11.65 -0.84
C GLU A 439 -2.50 -12.04 -1.98
N GLU A 440 -1.82 -11.06 -2.58
CA GLU A 440 -0.79 -11.29 -3.58
C GLU A 440 0.38 -12.09 -3.01
N LEU A 441 0.95 -11.64 -1.89
CA LEU A 441 2.05 -12.35 -1.21
C LEU A 441 1.62 -13.75 -0.77
N TRP A 442 0.36 -13.92 -0.36
CA TRP A 442 -0.17 -15.25 0.01
C TRP A 442 -0.23 -16.19 -1.19
N LEU A 443 -0.71 -15.70 -2.34
CA LEU A 443 -0.76 -16.48 -3.57
C LEU A 443 0.64 -16.84 -4.07
N LEU A 444 1.57 -15.89 -4.00
CA LEU A 444 2.98 -16.07 -4.35
C LEU A 444 3.60 -17.16 -3.47
N ASP A 445 3.49 -17.00 -2.15
CA ASP A 445 4.13 -17.91 -1.19
C ASP A 445 3.58 -19.33 -1.27
N ARG A 446 2.27 -19.46 -1.52
CA ARG A 446 1.61 -20.74 -1.75
C ARG A 446 2.01 -21.37 -3.08
N GLY A 447 2.04 -20.59 -4.16
CA GLY A 447 2.29 -21.08 -5.51
C GLY A 447 3.75 -21.43 -5.77
N GLU A 448 4.68 -20.63 -5.24
CA GLU A 448 6.12 -20.79 -5.50
C GLU A 448 6.84 -21.58 -4.41
N TYR A 449 6.42 -21.45 -3.15
CA TYR A 449 7.15 -22.00 -2.00
C TYR A 449 6.32 -22.97 -1.15
N GLY A 450 5.04 -23.20 -1.47
CA GLY A 450 4.17 -24.13 -0.77
C GLY A 450 3.72 -23.69 0.63
N TYR A 451 3.94 -22.41 0.99
CA TYR A 451 3.58 -21.88 2.30
C TYR A 451 2.15 -21.36 2.34
N THR A 452 1.46 -21.56 3.48
CA THR A 452 0.15 -20.98 3.74
C THR A 452 0.11 -20.37 5.12
N TRP A 453 -0.52 -19.22 5.25
CA TRP A 453 -0.57 -18.46 6.51
C TRP A 453 -1.87 -17.61 6.60
N PRO A 454 -2.26 -17.14 7.79
CA PRO A 454 -3.50 -16.37 7.98
C PRO A 454 -3.37 -14.93 7.46
N LEU A 455 -4.39 -14.45 6.74
CA LEU A 455 -4.45 -13.06 6.27
C LEU A 455 -4.78 -12.11 7.43
N LEU A 456 -3.76 -11.64 8.15
CA LEU A 456 -3.92 -10.74 9.30
C LEU A 456 -3.48 -9.30 8.97
N PRO A 457 -4.16 -8.25 9.49
CA PRO A 457 -3.94 -6.88 8.99
C PRO A 457 -2.65 -6.17 9.36
N LEU A 458 -1.93 -6.63 10.39
CA LEU A 458 -0.76 -5.90 10.90
C LEU A 458 0.55 -6.32 10.21
N ARG A 459 0.78 -7.64 10.14
CA ARG A 459 1.99 -8.24 9.58
C ARG A 459 1.60 -9.36 8.62
N VAL A 460 2.40 -9.56 7.57
CA VAL A 460 2.16 -10.65 6.61
C VAL A 460 2.39 -11.99 7.32
N GLY A 461 1.38 -12.85 7.35
CA GLY A 461 1.48 -14.20 7.92
C GLY A 461 1.60 -14.30 9.45
N TYR A 462 1.60 -13.20 10.19
CA TYR A 462 1.75 -13.20 11.65
C TYR A 462 0.63 -12.48 12.39
N SER A 463 0.34 -12.96 13.60
CA SER A 463 -0.37 -12.18 14.62
C SER A 463 0.60 -11.55 15.61
N CYS A 464 0.42 -10.26 15.91
CA CYS A 464 1.12 -9.62 17.01
C CYS A 464 0.29 -9.76 18.28
N LEU A 465 0.79 -10.56 19.21
CA LEU A 465 0.16 -10.82 20.51
C LEU A 465 0.96 -10.23 21.67
N ALA A 466 1.93 -9.34 21.38
CA ALA A 466 2.84 -8.72 22.34
C ALA A 466 2.16 -8.25 23.64
N ASN A 467 0.99 -7.62 23.51
CA ASN A 467 0.27 -7.04 24.65
C ASN A 467 -0.20 -8.06 25.70
N TYR A 468 -0.22 -9.36 25.35
CA TYR A 468 -0.60 -10.43 26.28
C TYR A 468 0.57 -10.90 27.17
N PHE A 469 1.81 -10.81 26.69
CA PHE A 469 2.94 -11.51 27.32
C PHE A 469 4.31 -10.83 27.12
N SER A 470 4.33 -9.57 26.69
CA SER A 470 5.54 -8.77 26.51
C SER A 470 5.42 -7.43 27.23
N LEU A 471 6.58 -6.81 27.44
CA LEU A 471 6.73 -5.44 27.85
C LEU A 471 7.79 -4.77 26.99
N TYR A 472 7.68 -3.45 26.88
CA TYR A 472 8.66 -2.59 26.24
C TYR A 472 9.37 -1.73 27.28
N VAL A 473 10.69 -1.74 27.29
CA VAL A 473 11.51 -0.89 28.16
C VAL A 473 12.41 -0.02 27.29
N ASN A 474 12.24 1.30 27.38
CA ASN A 474 13.06 2.22 26.61
C ASN A 474 14.43 2.45 27.29
N TYR A 475 15.36 3.15 26.62
CA TYR A 475 16.73 3.34 27.15
C TYR A 475 16.78 4.26 28.37
N GLU A 476 15.66 4.89 28.75
CA GLU A 476 15.49 5.73 29.95
C GLU A 476 14.86 4.95 31.12
N GLY A 477 14.49 3.68 30.88
CA GLY A 477 13.79 2.80 31.82
C GLY A 477 12.27 2.94 31.85
N ASP A 478 11.67 3.73 30.96
CA ASP A 478 10.22 3.84 30.85
C ASP A 478 9.62 2.56 30.27
N VAL A 479 8.60 2.05 30.95
CA VAL A 479 7.92 0.80 30.62
C VAL A 479 6.60 1.08 29.92
N ARG A 480 6.36 0.38 28.80
CA ARG A 480 5.16 0.51 27.95
C ARG A 480 4.66 -0.89 27.52
N PRO A 481 3.40 -1.04 27.04
CA PRO A 481 2.92 -2.33 26.55
C PRO A 481 3.67 -2.85 25.32
N CYS A 482 3.93 -1.97 24.36
CA CYS A 482 4.71 -2.28 23.15
C CYS A 482 5.30 -0.99 22.55
N SER A 483 6.16 -1.14 21.55
CA SER A 483 6.78 -0.02 20.80
C SER A 483 5.76 0.93 20.15
N GLY A 484 4.61 0.41 19.73
CA GLY A 484 3.56 1.19 19.06
C GLY A 484 2.67 2.01 20.00
N THR A 485 2.76 1.81 21.31
CA THR A 485 1.93 2.50 22.32
C THR A 485 2.76 3.45 23.18
N PHE A 486 2.17 4.59 23.56
CA PHE A 486 2.77 5.56 24.48
C PHE A 486 2.12 5.59 25.85
N VAL A 487 1.31 4.58 26.16
CA VAL A 487 0.69 4.48 27.48
C VAL A 487 1.77 4.15 28.51
N PRO A 488 2.06 5.03 29.47
CA PRO A 488 3.09 4.77 30.46
C PRO A 488 2.60 3.71 31.45
N LEU A 489 3.42 2.69 31.70
CA LEU A 489 3.16 1.67 32.73
C LEU A 489 3.97 1.91 34.01
N GLY A 490 5.12 2.57 33.89
CA GLY A 490 6.03 2.87 35.00
C GLY A 490 7.45 3.15 34.51
N ASN A 491 8.39 3.21 35.45
CA ASN A 491 9.82 3.31 35.16
C ASN A 491 10.63 2.34 36.04
N THR A 492 11.61 1.66 35.47
CA THR A 492 12.40 0.60 36.13
C THR A 492 13.23 1.11 37.31
N ARG A 493 13.60 2.40 37.33
CA ARG A 493 14.28 3.03 38.49
C ARG A 493 13.36 3.22 39.70
N GLN A 494 12.05 3.17 39.49
CA GLN A 494 11.04 3.46 40.51
C GLN A 494 10.26 2.21 40.96
N SER A 495 10.14 1.20 40.10
CA SER A 495 9.40 -0.02 40.38
C SER A 495 9.93 -1.18 39.56
N SER A 496 9.94 -2.39 40.14
CA SER A 496 10.33 -3.60 39.43
C SER A 496 9.32 -3.95 38.33
N LEU A 497 9.79 -4.63 37.28
CA LEU A 497 8.93 -5.15 36.21
C LEU A 497 7.82 -6.04 36.76
N ARG A 498 8.12 -6.86 37.77
CA ARG A 498 7.13 -7.71 38.45
C ARG A 498 5.99 -6.88 39.04
N LYS A 499 6.31 -5.77 39.71
CA LYS A 499 5.32 -4.89 40.31
C LYS A 499 4.50 -4.18 39.24
N ILE A 500 5.15 -3.62 38.23
CA ILE A 500 4.48 -2.95 37.10
C ILE A 500 3.51 -3.91 36.41
N LEU A 501 3.95 -5.15 36.17
CA LEU A 501 3.14 -6.17 35.49
C LEU A 501 1.91 -6.60 36.30
N ALA A 502 2.04 -6.69 37.63
CA ALA A 502 0.96 -7.12 38.52
C ALA A 502 -0.04 -5.99 38.87
N GLU A 503 0.44 -4.75 39.00
CA GLU A 503 -0.37 -3.64 39.53
C GLU A 503 -0.92 -2.70 38.44
N SER A 504 -0.37 -2.73 37.22
CA SER A 504 -0.79 -1.80 36.16
C SER A 504 -2.19 -2.15 35.63
N PRO A 505 -3.17 -1.23 35.73
CA PRO A 505 -4.50 -1.46 35.16
C PRO A 505 -4.45 -1.60 33.64
N VAL A 506 -3.53 -0.90 32.96
CA VAL A 506 -3.36 -0.98 31.51
C VAL A 506 -2.86 -2.36 31.09
N VAL A 507 -1.93 -2.96 31.84
CA VAL A 507 -1.47 -4.33 31.58
C VAL A 507 -2.62 -5.30 31.74
N LYS A 508 -3.42 -5.14 32.80
CA LYS A 508 -4.61 -5.98 33.02
C LYS A 508 -5.60 -5.85 31.87
N ASP A 509 -5.95 -4.62 31.49
CA ASP A 509 -6.87 -4.33 30.38
C ASP A 509 -6.40 -4.97 29.07
N LEU A 510 -5.10 -4.90 28.78
CA LEU A 510 -4.52 -5.44 27.54
C LEU A 510 -4.35 -6.97 27.57
N ARG A 511 -4.11 -7.58 28.74
CA ARG A 511 -4.00 -9.04 28.90
C ARG A 511 -5.35 -9.73 28.90
N GLU A 512 -6.34 -9.13 29.55
CA GLU A 512 -7.71 -9.62 29.53
C GLU A 512 -8.35 -9.28 28.17
N TYR A 513 -8.03 -8.12 27.60
CA TYR A 513 -8.58 -7.54 26.38
C TYR A 513 -10.01 -7.97 26.10
N GLU A 514 -10.91 -7.55 27.00
CA GLU A 514 -12.34 -7.66 26.75
C GLU A 514 -12.74 -6.66 25.66
N ARG A 515 -13.02 -7.20 24.47
CA ARG A 515 -13.38 -6.39 23.30
C ARG A 515 -14.70 -5.65 23.59
N PRO A 516 -14.81 -4.34 23.28
CA PRO A 516 -16.04 -3.60 23.52
C PRO A 516 -17.24 -4.30 22.85
N PRO A 517 -18.40 -4.46 23.52
CA PRO A 517 -19.57 -5.13 22.95
C PRO A 517 -20.04 -4.50 21.64
N ASP A 518 -19.86 -3.18 21.49
CA ASP A 518 -20.23 -2.42 20.29
C ASP A 518 -19.15 -2.44 19.19
N SER A 519 -18.01 -3.12 19.44
CA SER A 519 -16.91 -3.23 18.48
C SER A 519 -17.25 -4.15 17.31
N TRP A 520 -16.69 -3.87 16.13
CA TRP A 520 -16.83 -4.82 15.02
C TRP A 520 -16.09 -6.13 15.33
N CYS A 521 -14.98 -6.04 16.08
CA CYS A 521 -14.17 -7.19 16.46
C CYS A 521 -14.96 -8.25 17.23
N ALA A 522 -16.02 -7.89 17.96
CA ALA A 522 -16.91 -8.85 18.64
C ALA A 522 -17.64 -9.82 17.69
N SER A 523 -17.76 -9.45 16.40
CA SER A 523 -18.42 -10.25 15.36
C SER A 523 -17.47 -10.89 14.35
N CYS A 524 -16.15 -10.71 14.52
CA CYS A 524 -15.13 -11.14 13.57
C CYS A 524 -14.83 -12.64 13.70
N TYR A 525 -14.57 -13.36 12.61
CA TYR A 525 -14.14 -14.78 12.69
C TYR A 525 -12.91 -15.00 13.58
N TYR A 526 -11.94 -14.08 13.53
CA TYR A 526 -10.74 -14.14 14.37
C TYR A 526 -11.03 -13.86 15.87
N TYR A 527 -12.26 -13.46 16.22
CA TYR A 527 -12.73 -13.26 17.60
C TYR A 527 -12.66 -14.53 18.43
N GLU A 528 -13.22 -15.64 17.91
CA GLU A 528 -13.31 -16.91 18.65
C GLU A 528 -11.95 -17.51 18.97
N SER A 529 -10.92 -17.14 18.20
CA SER A 529 -9.57 -17.67 18.34
C SER A 529 -8.71 -16.94 19.38
N ASP A 530 -9.10 -15.74 19.81
CA ASP A 530 -8.22 -14.81 20.56
C ASP A 530 -6.85 -14.54 19.93
N ARG A 531 -6.66 -14.92 18.66
CA ARG A 531 -5.41 -14.77 17.92
C ARG A 531 -5.30 -13.43 17.19
N CYS A 532 -6.17 -12.45 17.46
CA CYS A 532 -6.03 -11.11 16.90
C CYS A 532 -6.59 -10.04 17.85
N PRO A 533 -5.71 -9.30 18.55
CA PRO A 533 -6.10 -8.08 19.25
C PRO A 533 -6.15 -6.88 18.30
N GLY A 534 -5.66 -6.97 17.06
CA GLY A 534 -5.39 -5.80 16.22
C GLY A 534 -4.28 -4.91 16.80
N CYS A 535 -3.86 -3.88 16.07
CA CYS A 535 -2.79 -3.00 16.54
C CYS A 535 -3.27 -2.03 17.64
N ARG A 536 -2.80 -2.25 18.87
CA ARG A 536 -3.14 -1.38 20.02
C ARG A 536 -2.55 0.03 19.88
N GLY A 537 -1.41 0.18 19.19
CA GLY A 537 -0.82 1.48 18.86
C GLY A 537 -1.72 2.32 17.93
N MET A 538 -2.22 1.72 16.86
CA MET A 538 -3.16 2.40 15.95
C MET A 538 -4.53 2.63 16.60
N ALA A 539 -4.98 1.72 17.47
CA ALA A 539 -6.17 1.96 18.28
C ALA A 539 -5.99 3.19 19.20
N GLN A 540 -4.83 3.29 19.89
CA GLN A 540 -4.49 4.43 20.73
C GLN A 540 -4.50 5.74 19.93
N ALA A 541 -3.95 5.75 18.70
CA ALA A 541 -3.96 6.92 17.82
C ALA A 541 -5.38 7.41 17.46
N LYS A 542 -6.40 6.53 17.53
CA LYS A 542 -7.82 6.88 17.34
C LYS A 542 -8.51 7.36 18.64
N GLY A 543 -7.77 7.41 19.75
CA GLY A 543 -8.23 7.95 21.04
C GLY A 543 -8.30 6.93 22.18
N SER A 544 -8.17 5.62 21.91
CA SER A 544 -8.15 4.60 22.98
C SER A 544 -7.42 3.33 22.56
N TYR A 545 -6.46 2.89 23.38
CA TYR A 545 -5.74 1.62 23.15
C TYR A 545 -6.65 0.39 23.22
N MET A 546 -7.90 0.52 23.69
CA MET A 546 -8.91 -0.54 23.70
C MET A 546 -9.82 -0.55 22.46
N ALA A 547 -9.73 0.49 21.60
CA ALA A 547 -10.58 0.62 20.41
C ALA A 547 -10.27 -0.41 19.31
N ASP A 548 -11.13 -0.46 18.29
CA ASP A 548 -10.86 -1.20 17.07
C ASP A 548 -9.66 -0.62 16.32
N ASP A 549 -8.86 -1.51 15.76
CA ASP A 549 -7.78 -1.13 14.86
C ASP A 549 -8.36 -0.44 13.60
N PRO A 550 -8.06 0.86 13.37
CA PRO A 550 -8.61 1.61 12.23
C PRO A 550 -8.13 1.10 10.87
N LEU A 551 -7.04 0.34 10.83
CA LEU A 551 -6.47 -0.21 9.60
C LEU A 551 -6.78 -1.69 9.41
N CYS A 552 -7.68 -2.26 10.22
CA CYS A 552 -8.12 -3.64 10.05
C CYS A 552 -8.95 -3.79 8.77
N PHE A 553 -8.43 -4.51 7.77
CA PHE A 553 -9.15 -4.78 6.52
C PHE A 553 -10.23 -5.85 6.63
N HIS A 554 -10.34 -6.53 7.78
CA HIS A 554 -11.47 -7.43 8.03
C HIS A 554 -12.71 -6.66 8.43
N ASN A 555 -12.56 -5.47 9.04
CA ASN A 555 -13.67 -4.61 9.39
C ASN A 555 -14.19 -3.90 8.13
N PRO A 556 -15.40 -4.22 7.62
CA PRO A 556 -15.90 -3.61 6.39
C PRO A 556 -16.08 -2.10 6.50
N ARG A 557 -16.24 -1.57 7.71
CA ARG A 557 -16.31 -0.11 7.94
C ARG A 557 -15.01 0.58 7.52
N ASN A 558 -13.87 -0.11 7.64
CA ASN A 558 -12.55 0.39 7.29
C ASN A 558 -12.23 0.30 5.78
N LEU A 559 -13.02 -0.44 5.00
CA LEU A 559 -12.83 -0.59 3.55
C LEU A 559 -13.53 0.50 2.72
N THR A 560 -14.13 1.49 3.38
CA THR A 560 -14.80 2.61 2.73
C THR A 560 -13.83 3.76 2.47
N ALA A 561 -14.07 4.56 1.43
CA ALA A 561 -13.26 5.76 1.16
C ALA A 561 -13.21 6.73 2.36
N ALA A 562 -14.25 6.76 3.20
CA ALA A 562 -14.31 7.60 4.40
C ALA A 562 -13.41 7.12 5.56
N ALA A 563 -13.02 5.84 5.57
CA ALA A 563 -12.18 5.24 6.62
C ALA A 563 -10.71 5.11 6.19
N ASP A 564 -10.37 5.71 5.07
CA ASP A 564 -9.00 5.80 4.58
C ASP A 564 -8.12 6.56 5.59
N PRO A 565 -6.92 6.08 5.96
CA PRO A 565 -5.98 6.80 6.81
C PRO A 565 -5.68 8.22 6.29
N ARG A 566 -5.73 8.44 4.97
CA ARG A 566 -5.63 9.76 4.32
C ARG A 566 -6.71 10.75 4.79
N ASN A 567 -7.85 10.24 5.28
CA ASN A 567 -9.03 11.00 5.70
C ASN A 567 -9.19 11.04 7.24
N THR A 568 -8.22 10.53 8.01
CA THR A 568 -8.34 10.44 9.48
C THR A 568 -7.96 11.77 10.17
N PRO A 569 -8.84 12.40 10.98
CA PRO A 569 -8.68 13.79 11.43
C PRO A 569 -7.57 14.08 12.46
N HIS A 570 -6.85 13.10 13.00
CA HIS A 570 -5.88 13.34 14.09
C HIS A 570 -4.41 13.52 13.66
N LEU A 571 -4.11 13.52 12.35
CA LEU A 571 -2.81 13.92 11.80
C LEU A 571 -2.78 15.39 11.32
N SER A 572 -3.77 16.19 11.74
CA SER A 572 -4.07 17.52 11.16
C SER A 572 -3.59 18.70 12.01
N LYS A 573 -2.27 18.79 12.27
CA LYS A 573 -1.68 20.08 12.65
C LYS A 573 -0.37 20.31 11.91
N LEU A 574 -0.48 20.75 10.65
CA LEU A 574 0.33 21.72 9.89
C LEU A 574 -0.09 21.66 8.39
N PRO A 575 0.15 22.71 7.59
CA PRO A 575 -0.88 23.40 6.80
C PRO A 575 -1.43 22.66 5.58
N THR A 576 -2.58 23.18 5.17
CA THR A 576 -3.38 22.84 4.00
C THR A 576 -2.60 23.03 2.70
N THR A 577 -2.12 21.95 2.09
CA THR A 577 -1.61 22.00 0.71
C THR A 577 -2.70 22.55 -0.22
N ILE A 578 -2.31 23.28 -1.28
CA ILE A 578 -3.23 23.78 -2.32
C ILE A 578 -4.14 22.65 -2.84
N LEU A 579 -3.60 21.44 -3.01
CA LEU A 579 -4.37 20.25 -3.44
C LEU A 579 -5.49 19.87 -2.45
N LYS A 580 -5.30 20.05 -1.14
CA LYS A 580 -6.33 19.79 -0.12
C LYS A 580 -7.44 20.86 -0.14
N LYS A 581 -7.11 22.10 -0.47
CA LYS A 581 -8.06 23.23 -0.57
C LYS A 581 -8.79 23.30 -1.91
N HIS A 582 -8.16 22.81 -2.97
CA HIS A 582 -8.68 22.84 -4.35
C HIS A 582 -8.69 21.43 -4.95
N PRO A 583 -9.66 20.57 -4.59
CA PRO A 583 -9.73 19.18 -5.06
C PRO A 583 -9.79 19.04 -6.59
N GLY A 584 -10.21 20.10 -7.31
CA GLY A 584 -10.14 20.16 -8.77
C GLY A 584 -8.71 20.03 -9.31
N LEU A 585 -7.71 20.58 -8.64
CA LEU A 585 -6.31 20.48 -9.06
C LEU A 585 -5.79 19.04 -9.00
N PHE A 586 -6.23 18.27 -8.00
CA PHE A 586 -5.87 16.85 -7.89
C PHE A 586 -6.40 16.05 -9.08
N ALA A 587 -7.67 16.25 -9.46
CA ALA A 587 -8.27 15.60 -10.63
C ALA A 587 -7.56 15.98 -11.94
N MET A 588 -7.08 17.22 -12.06
CA MET A 588 -6.35 17.68 -13.25
C MET A 588 -4.94 17.09 -13.33
N ARG A 589 -4.25 17.01 -12.18
CA ARG A 589 -2.96 16.32 -12.07
C ARG A 589 -3.08 14.86 -12.50
N ASP A 590 -4.10 14.17 -11.98
CA ASP A 590 -4.36 12.76 -12.31
C ASP A 590 -4.68 12.58 -13.81
N LYS A 591 -5.49 13.47 -14.39
CA LYS A 591 -5.75 13.49 -15.84
C LYS A 591 -4.47 13.65 -16.66
N LEU A 592 -3.53 14.49 -16.21
CA LEU A 592 -2.25 14.69 -16.91
C LEU A 592 -1.34 13.46 -16.80
N LEU A 593 -1.33 12.75 -15.65
CA LEU A 593 -0.55 11.53 -15.46
C LEU A 593 -1.14 10.31 -16.19
N GLN A 594 -2.44 10.30 -16.45
CA GLN A 594 -3.13 9.28 -17.25
C GLN A 594 -3.16 9.62 -18.75
N HIS A 595 -2.45 10.66 -19.19
CA HIS A 595 -2.50 11.11 -20.57
C HIS A 595 -1.89 10.04 -21.53
N PRO A 596 -2.55 9.70 -22.66
CA PRO A 596 -2.13 8.59 -23.55
C PRO A 596 -0.79 8.83 -24.29
N ILE A 597 -0.23 10.03 -24.19
CA ILE A 597 1.06 10.38 -24.81
C ILE A 597 2.19 9.48 -24.34
N TYR A 598 2.21 9.09 -23.07
CA TYR A 598 3.27 8.25 -22.52
C TYR A 598 3.30 6.85 -23.16
N LEU A 599 2.14 6.36 -23.61
CA LEU A 599 2.03 5.09 -24.34
C LEU A 599 2.37 5.23 -25.83
N THR A 600 2.32 6.45 -26.36
CA THR A 600 2.43 6.73 -27.80
C THR A 600 3.88 6.99 -28.23
N VAL A 601 4.77 7.32 -27.30
CA VAL A 601 6.22 7.40 -27.55
C VAL A 601 6.83 5.99 -27.52
N ASP A 602 6.49 5.17 -28.51
CA ASP A 602 6.80 3.72 -28.55
C ASP A 602 7.80 3.34 -29.66
N CYS A 603 8.11 4.24 -30.60
CA CYS A 603 9.09 4.02 -31.66
C CYS A 603 9.95 5.27 -31.92
N ILE A 604 11.03 5.11 -32.70
CA ILE A 604 12.01 6.18 -32.92
C ILE A 604 11.43 7.38 -33.67
N GLU A 605 10.52 7.17 -34.63
CA GLU A 605 9.86 8.26 -35.37
C GLU A 605 8.98 9.11 -34.45
N ARG A 606 8.25 8.45 -33.53
CA ARG A 606 7.40 9.14 -32.55
C ARG A 606 8.24 9.80 -31.46
N LEU A 607 9.36 9.20 -31.04
CA LEU A 607 10.30 9.86 -30.15
C LEU A 607 10.87 11.13 -30.77
N ARG A 608 11.35 11.09 -32.01
CA ARG A 608 11.84 12.28 -32.73
C ARG A 608 10.80 13.39 -32.75
N ALA A 609 9.57 13.06 -33.17
CA ALA A 609 8.48 14.00 -33.25
C ALA A 609 8.07 14.59 -31.89
N PHE A 610 8.14 13.80 -30.81
CA PHE A 610 7.93 14.24 -29.44
C PHE A 610 9.02 15.22 -29.01
N MET A 611 10.30 14.86 -29.23
CA MET A 611 11.43 15.68 -28.82
C MET A 611 11.47 17.03 -29.53
N GLU A 612 11.13 17.08 -30.81
CA GLU A 612 11.01 18.30 -31.61
C GLU A 612 10.00 19.31 -31.05
N GLU A 613 8.94 18.86 -30.37
CA GLU A 613 7.96 19.74 -29.73
C GLU A 613 8.29 20.00 -28.25
N HIS A 614 8.80 18.99 -27.54
CA HIS A 614 9.10 19.07 -26.12
C HIS A 614 10.34 19.94 -25.81
N VAL A 615 11.30 20.05 -26.72
CA VAL A 615 12.52 20.89 -26.52
C VAL A 615 12.20 22.35 -26.15
N TYR A 616 11.07 22.88 -26.60
CA TYR A 616 10.62 24.22 -26.24
C TYR A 616 10.19 24.32 -24.77
N ALA A 617 9.59 23.27 -24.21
CA ALA A 617 9.22 23.20 -22.80
C ALA A 617 10.45 23.02 -21.89
N VAL A 618 11.47 22.28 -22.38
CA VAL A 618 12.78 22.16 -21.69
C VAL A 618 13.43 23.55 -21.59
N TRP A 619 13.37 24.36 -22.65
CA TRP A 619 13.90 25.71 -22.64
C TRP A 619 13.07 26.71 -21.81
N ASP A 620 11.74 26.67 -21.90
CA ASP A 620 10.88 27.63 -21.19
C ASP A 620 10.94 27.49 -19.67
N PHE A 621 11.20 26.27 -19.19
CA PHE A 621 11.35 25.95 -17.78
C PHE A 621 12.44 26.81 -17.12
N MET A 622 13.58 26.98 -17.81
CA MET A 622 14.68 27.83 -17.32
C MET A 622 14.27 29.28 -17.11
N SER A 623 13.25 29.78 -17.82
CA SER A 623 12.75 31.15 -17.60
C SER A 623 12.04 31.30 -16.25
N ILE A 624 11.33 30.26 -15.79
CA ILE A 624 10.71 30.21 -14.46
C ILE A 624 11.79 30.09 -13.39
N ALA A 625 12.73 29.15 -13.56
CA ALA A 625 13.82 28.95 -12.61
C ALA A 625 14.68 30.22 -12.44
N LYS A 626 15.03 30.90 -13.55
CA LYS A 626 15.76 32.17 -13.51
C LYS A 626 14.97 33.31 -12.89
N ARG A 627 13.65 33.35 -13.09
CA ARG A 627 12.78 34.32 -12.41
C ARG A 627 12.83 34.11 -10.90
N LEU A 628 12.70 32.87 -10.43
CA LEU A 628 12.82 32.53 -9.02
C LEU A 628 14.24 32.87 -8.49
N GLN A 629 15.30 32.57 -9.24
CA GLN A 629 16.67 32.91 -8.84
C GLN A 629 16.82 34.42 -8.66
N ARG A 630 16.34 35.23 -9.60
CA ARG A 630 16.42 36.69 -9.52
C ARG A 630 15.67 37.25 -8.30
N ASP A 631 14.49 36.71 -8.02
CA ASP A 631 13.60 37.24 -6.97
C ASP A 631 13.97 36.70 -5.57
N LEU A 632 14.57 35.50 -5.47
CA LEU A 632 14.96 34.85 -4.20
C LEU A 632 16.45 34.98 -3.86
N THR A 633 17.28 35.44 -4.80
CA THR A 633 18.73 35.60 -4.63
C THR A 633 19.18 36.98 -5.11
N CYS A 634 20.47 37.13 -5.46
CA CYS A 634 20.99 38.30 -6.13
C CYS A 634 21.79 37.87 -7.37
N THR A 635 21.28 38.21 -8.55
CA THR A 635 21.96 38.00 -9.84
C THR A 635 22.48 39.31 -10.46
N GLY A 636 22.21 40.45 -9.82
CA GLY A 636 22.62 41.79 -10.25
C GLY A 636 23.81 42.36 -9.47
N LEU A 637 24.32 43.52 -9.90
CA LEU A 637 25.39 44.25 -9.23
C LEU A 637 24.93 45.65 -8.76
N PRO A 638 25.39 46.16 -7.59
CA PRO A 638 26.24 45.46 -6.62
C PRO A 638 25.49 44.32 -5.90
N TRP A 639 26.23 43.29 -5.48
CA TRP A 639 25.65 42.14 -4.79
C TRP A 639 25.03 42.54 -3.45
N MET A 640 23.83 42.03 -3.20
CA MET A 640 23.11 42.15 -1.94
C MET A 640 22.78 40.75 -1.41
N PRO A 641 22.88 40.49 -0.09
CA PRO A 641 22.47 39.21 0.47
C PRO A 641 20.96 39.00 0.32
N SER A 642 20.53 37.74 0.15
CA SER A 642 19.10 37.39 0.14
C SER A 642 18.50 37.50 1.55
N ASP A 643 17.23 37.89 1.62
CA ASP A 643 16.43 37.92 2.85
C ASP A 643 16.21 36.50 3.42
N ASP A 644 16.28 35.47 2.56
CA ASP A 644 16.08 34.07 2.94
C ASP A 644 17.16 33.17 2.32
N ALA A 645 18.22 32.94 3.10
CA ALA A 645 19.35 32.12 2.69
C ALA A 645 18.96 30.67 2.33
N SER A 646 17.90 30.11 2.92
CA SER A 646 17.46 28.75 2.62
C SER A 646 16.78 28.67 1.25
N LEU A 647 15.91 29.63 0.92
CA LEU A 647 15.31 29.71 -0.42
C LEU A 647 16.36 30.07 -1.47
N ALA A 648 17.31 30.93 -1.11
CA ALA A 648 18.39 31.30 -2.00
C ALA A 648 19.31 30.12 -2.35
N ARG A 649 19.62 29.28 -1.36
CA ARG A 649 20.35 28.04 -1.57
C ARG A 649 19.57 27.09 -2.48
N PHE A 650 18.32 26.81 -2.12
CA PHE A 650 17.46 25.89 -2.87
C PHE A 650 17.40 26.25 -4.37
N ILE A 651 17.08 27.51 -4.70
CA ILE A 651 16.97 27.88 -6.12
C ILE A 651 18.33 27.89 -6.83
N ASN A 652 19.43 28.16 -6.11
CA ASN A 652 20.77 28.05 -6.71
C ASN A 652 21.18 26.60 -6.97
N GLU A 653 20.72 25.64 -6.16
CA GLU A 653 20.92 24.19 -6.41
C GLU A 653 20.14 23.73 -7.65
N ILE A 654 18.89 24.19 -7.81
CA ILE A 654 18.13 23.99 -9.06
C ILE A 654 18.91 24.56 -10.24
N ILE A 655 19.35 25.82 -10.16
CA ILE A 655 20.08 26.46 -11.26
C ILE A 655 21.39 25.75 -11.54
N HIS A 656 22.11 25.30 -10.52
CA HIS A 656 23.34 24.54 -10.70
C HIS A 656 23.08 23.24 -11.47
N SER A 657 22.01 22.52 -11.09
CA SER A 657 21.61 21.26 -11.72
C SER A 657 21.04 21.46 -13.14
N GLU A 658 20.42 22.59 -13.43
CA GLU A 658 19.75 22.79 -14.73
C GLU A 658 20.63 23.49 -15.77
N GLU A 659 21.46 24.44 -15.34
CA GLU A 659 22.30 25.26 -16.22
C GLU A 659 23.73 24.70 -16.36
N SER A 660 24.15 23.83 -15.44
CA SER A 660 25.55 23.39 -15.33
C SER A 660 25.71 22.00 -14.71
N ASP A 661 24.82 21.05 -15.02
CA ASP A 661 24.94 19.67 -14.54
C ASP A 661 26.13 18.94 -15.15
N GLU A 662 26.36 17.69 -14.75
CA GLU A 662 27.23 16.75 -15.44
C GLU A 662 26.46 15.99 -16.52
N GLY A 663 26.92 16.06 -17.77
CA GLY A 663 26.43 15.23 -18.87
C GLY A 663 26.80 13.75 -18.70
N PRO A 664 26.30 12.87 -19.60
CA PRO A 664 26.57 11.43 -19.52
C PRO A 664 28.05 11.05 -19.68
N ASP A 665 28.88 11.98 -20.18
CA ASP A 665 30.33 11.86 -20.31
C ASP A 665 31.11 12.49 -19.13
N GLY A 666 30.40 12.99 -18.11
CA GLY A 666 30.96 13.72 -16.97
C GLY A 666 31.42 15.15 -17.31
N VAL A 667 31.07 15.68 -18.48
CA VAL A 667 31.39 17.04 -18.88
C VAL A 667 30.26 17.99 -18.47
N PRO A 668 30.56 19.18 -17.92
CA PRO A 668 29.52 20.15 -17.58
C PRO A 668 28.64 20.52 -18.79
N ALA A 669 27.32 20.40 -18.62
CA ALA A 669 26.32 20.70 -19.62
C ALA A 669 25.00 21.12 -18.95
N SER A 670 24.28 22.06 -19.56
CA SER A 670 22.89 22.34 -19.19
C SER A 670 21.96 21.20 -19.59
N HIS A 671 20.84 21.05 -18.89
CA HIS A 671 19.80 20.09 -19.25
C HIS A 671 19.28 20.28 -20.68
N LEU A 672 19.24 21.53 -21.18
CA LEU A 672 18.92 21.80 -22.59
C LEU A 672 19.99 21.26 -23.55
N GLU A 673 21.27 21.39 -23.22
CA GLU A 673 22.36 20.85 -24.05
C GLU A 673 22.35 19.32 -24.07
N ILE A 674 22.08 18.69 -22.93
CA ILE A 674 21.89 17.23 -22.81
C ILE A 674 20.70 16.79 -23.67
N TYR A 675 19.56 17.50 -23.59
CA TYR A 675 18.39 17.18 -24.39
C TYR A 675 18.64 17.34 -25.90
N LEU A 676 19.35 18.39 -26.30
CA LEU A 676 19.76 18.58 -27.70
C LEU A 676 20.77 17.52 -28.17
N ALA A 677 21.63 17.03 -27.28
CA ALA A 677 22.50 15.89 -27.58
C ALA A 677 21.69 14.62 -27.80
N ALA A 678 20.70 14.35 -26.95
CA ALA A 678 19.76 13.24 -27.14
C ALA A 678 18.98 13.37 -28.46
N MET A 679 18.52 14.57 -28.83
CA MET A 679 17.86 14.81 -30.12
C MET A 679 18.77 14.44 -31.30
N ARG A 680 20.04 14.84 -31.26
CA ARG A 680 21.02 14.51 -32.31
C ARG A 680 21.32 13.01 -32.36
N GLU A 681 21.44 12.36 -31.21
CA GLU A 681 21.66 10.92 -31.08
C GLU A 681 20.57 10.13 -31.80
N VAL A 682 19.30 10.51 -31.61
CA VAL A 682 18.18 9.83 -32.25
C VAL A 682 17.87 10.33 -33.66
N GLY A 683 18.49 11.43 -34.11
CA GLY A 683 18.23 12.05 -35.42
C GLY A 683 16.94 12.88 -35.50
N ALA A 684 16.51 13.49 -34.39
CA ALA A 684 15.43 14.47 -34.37
C ALA A 684 15.89 15.83 -34.93
N ASP A 685 15.01 16.57 -35.60
CA ASP A 685 15.39 17.87 -36.20
C ASP A 685 15.54 18.97 -35.13
N THR A 686 16.79 19.36 -34.85
CA THR A 686 17.09 20.49 -33.95
C THR A 686 17.03 21.86 -34.63
N GLY A 687 16.99 21.91 -35.97
CA GLY A 687 17.12 23.13 -36.77
C GLY A 687 16.12 24.23 -36.42
N PRO A 688 14.80 23.96 -36.40
CA PRO A 688 13.78 24.93 -36.02
C PRO A 688 14.03 25.54 -34.63
N PHE A 689 14.41 24.72 -33.65
CA PHE A 689 14.68 25.19 -32.29
C PHE A 689 15.97 26.04 -32.21
N LEU A 690 17.04 25.66 -32.90
CA LEU A 690 18.28 26.44 -32.94
C LEU A 690 18.10 27.78 -33.66
N ASN A 691 17.30 27.81 -34.73
CA ASN A 691 16.93 29.05 -35.41
C ASN A 691 16.07 29.95 -34.52
N PHE A 692 15.16 29.37 -33.73
CA PHE A 692 14.40 30.08 -32.71
C PHE A 692 15.33 30.76 -31.69
N LEU A 693 16.31 30.03 -31.12
CA LEU A 693 17.30 30.62 -30.20
C LEU A 693 18.15 31.70 -30.87
N THR A 694 18.52 31.51 -32.14
CA THR A 694 19.28 32.50 -32.91
C THR A 694 18.49 33.79 -33.10
N ALA A 695 17.19 33.69 -33.40
CA ALA A 695 16.30 34.84 -33.52
C ALA A 695 16.16 35.60 -32.19
N LEU A 696 16.05 34.88 -31.06
CA LEU A 696 16.04 35.50 -29.73
C LEU A 696 17.34 36.25 -29.42
N LYS A 697 18.51 35.64 -29.73
CA LYS A 697 19.82 36.30 -29.59
C LYS A 697 19.95 37.54 -30.46
N ALA A 698 19.28 37.57 -31.61
CA ALA A 698 19.21 38.72 -32.51
C ALA A 698 18.17 39.79 -32.06
N GLY A 699 17.48 39.58 -30.94
CA GLY A 699 16.52 40.53 -30.36
C GLY A 699 15.06 40.36 -30.81
N SER A 700 14.72 39.26 -31.50
CA SER A 700 13.31 38.95 -31.82
C SER A 700 12.53 38.63 -30.55
N THR A 701 11.25 38.98 -30.50
CA THR A 701 10.38 38.55 -29.40
C THR A 701 10.15 37.03 -29.46
N PRO A 702 9.89 36.36 -28.32
CA PRO A 702 9.53 34.94 -28.33
C PRO A 702 8.34 34.61 -29.25
N ALA A 703 7.32 35.47 -29.30
CA ALA A 703 6.17 35.27 -30.17
C ALA A 703 6.56 35.32 -31.65
N ASP A 704 7.33 36.33 -32.08
CA ASP A 704 7.77 36.46 -33.47
C ASP A 704 8.71 35.31 -33.87
N ALA A 705 9.59 34.91 -32.97
CA ALA A 705 10.53 33.81 -33.20
C ALA A 705 9.81 32.46 -33.36
N LEU A 706 8.80 32.17 -32.53
CA LEU A 706 7.96 30.96 -32.65
C LEU A 706 7.19 30.95 -33.99
N VAL A 707 6.63 32.09 -34.39
CA VAL A 707 5.93 32.23 -35.68
C VAL A 707 6.87 32.03 -36.86
N ALA A 708 8.08 32.61 -36.81
CA ALA A 708 9.07 32.49 -37.87
C ALA A 708 9.50 31.03 -38.10
N GLN A 709 9.58 30.24 -37.05
CA GLN A 709 9.92 28.81 -37.12
C GLN A 709 8.70 27.89 -37.32
N ARG A 710 7.50 28.46 -37.52
CA ARG A 710 6.24 27.74 -37.72
C ARG A 710 5.96 26.72 -36.60
N VAL A 711 6.30 27.10 -35.37
CA VAL A 711 6.10 26.24 -34.20
C VAL A 711 4.59 26.00 -34.00
N PRO A 712 4.15 24.76 -33.74
CA PRO A 712 2.73 24.45 -33.56
C PRO A 712 2.06 25.29 -32.49
N SER A 713 0.77 25.57 -32.68
CA SER A 713 0.03 26.49 -31.81
C SER A 713 -0.07 26.02 -30.36
N HIS A 714 -0.11 24.72 -30.09
CA HIS A 714 -0.15 24.18 -28.72
C HIS A 714 1.18 24.38 -28.00
N VAL A 715 2.32 24.18 -28.68
CA VAL A 715 3.65 24.48 -28.15
C VAL A 715 3.80 25.99 -27.93
N SER A 716 3.41 26.80 -28.92
CA SER A 716 3.54 28.26 -28.83
C SER A 716 2.71 28.84 -27.66
N LYS A 717 1.48 28.36 -27.47
CA LYS A 717 0.62 28.78 -26.35
C LYS A 717 1.21 28.40 -24.99
N PHE A 718 1.76 27.20 -24.88
CA PHE A 718 2.40 26.73 -23.65
C PHE A 718 3.59 27.60 -23.27
N VAL A 719 4.53 27.78 -24.21
CA VAL A 719 5.75 28.59 -24.01
C VAL A 719 5.41 30.04 -23.69
N LEU A 720 4.52 30.68 -24.48
CA LEU A 720 4.18 32.08 -24.26
C LEU A 720 3.46 32.30 -22.91
N ARG A 721 2.64 31.35 -22.46
CA ARG A 721 2.01 31.41 -21.14
C ARG A 721 3.05 31.27 -20.02
N THR A 722 4.00 30.36 -20.17
CA THR A 722 5.09 30.21 -19.20
C THR A 722 5.96 31.45 -19.12
N LEU A 723 6.29 32.06 -20.27
CA LEU A 723 7.03 33.32 -20.31
C LEU A 723 6.23 34.47 -19.69
N ASP A 724 4.92 34.55 -19.92
CA ASP A 724 4.07 35.56 -19.31
C ASP A 724 4.06 35.44 -17.77
N VAL A 725 3.91 34.23 -17.23
CA VAL A 725 4.02 33.99 -15.78
C VAL A 725 5.41 34.36 -15.27
N ALA A 726 6.48 33.94 -15.94
CA ALA A 726 7.85 34.23 -15.53
C ALA A 726 8.18 35.74 -15.60
N MET A 727 7.64 36.49 -16.56
CA MET A 727 7.94 37.91 -16.75
C MET A 727 7.03 38.82 -15.92
N ASN A 728 5.73 38.51 -15.88
CA ASN A 728 4.69 39.40 -15.39
C ASN A 728 3.96 38.87 -14.14
N GLY A 729 4.09 37.58 -13.82
CA GLY A 729 3.43 36.95 -12.68
C GLY A 729 3.95 37.41 -11.32
N HIS A 730 3.08 37.32 -10.32
CA HIS A 730 3.44 37.47 -8.92
C HIS A 730 4.35 36.32 -8.48
N LEU A 731 5.25 36.54 -7.53
CA LEU A 731 6.24 35.54 -7.10
C LEU A 731 5.62 34.19 -6.68
N VAL A 732 4.47 34.22 -5.98
CA VAL A 732 3.74 32.99 -5.61
C VAL A 732 3.11 32.27 -6.80
N GLU A 733 2.76 32.99 -7.87
CA GLU A 733 2.24 32.38 -9.11
C GLU A 733 3.37 31.67 -9.85
N VAL A 734 4.55 32.32 -9.93
CA VAL A 734 5.78 31.72 -10.50
C VAL A 734 6.18 30.47 -9.71
N ALA A 735 6.21 30.56 -8.38
CA ALA A 735 6.55 29.45 -7.49
C ALA A 735 5.55 28.29 -7.60
N ALA A 736 4.25 28.58 -7.72
CA ALA A 736 3.23 27.56 -7.88
C ALA A 736 3.29 26.89 -9.26
N ASP A 737 3.60 27.65 -10.30
CA ASP A 737 3.77 27.12 -11.65
C ASP A 737 5.01 26.24 -11.79
N PHE A 738 6.11 26.67 -11.14
CA PHE A 738 7.33 25.87 -10.97
C PHE A 738 7.00 24.55 -10.29
N LEU A 739 6.37 24.59 -9.11
CA LEU A 739 6.03 23.39 -8.35
C LEU A 739 5.04 22.49 -9.10
N TYR A 740 3.80 22.94 -9.29
CA TYR A 740 2.72 22.06 -9.75
C TYR A 740 2.68 21.86 -11.27
N GLY A 741 3.25 22.79 -12.03
CA GLY A 741 3.29 22.71 -13.49
C GLY A 741 4.52 22.01 -14.04
N ARG A 742 5.57 21.82 -13.22
CA ARG A 742 6.88 21.28 -13.63
C ARG A 742 7.40 20.28 -12.59
N GLU A 743 7.87 20.72 -11.43
CA GLU A 743 8.62 19.86 -10.49
C GLU A 743 7.85 18.67 -9.93
N ASP A 744 6.60 18.89 -9.53
CA ASP A 744 5.78 17.87 -8.88
C ASP A 744 5.32 16.78 -9.85
N ILE A 745 5.44 17.00 -11.17
CA ILE A 745 4.90 16.10 -12.21
C ILE A 745 5.96 15.48 -13.12
N ILE A 746 7.14 16.11 -13.24
CA ILE A 746 8.21 15.66 -14.13
C ILE A 746 8.68 14.23 -13.81
N PRO A 747 8.97 13.83 -12.54
CA PRO A 747 9.45 12.48 -12.23
C PRO A 747 8.48 11.38 -12.67
N GLU A 748 7.21 11.46 -12.24
CA GLU A 748 6.18 10.46 -12.59
C GLU A 748 5.89 10.43 -14.10
N MET A 749 5.97 11.58 -14.77
CA MET A 749 5.79 11.69 -16.21
C MET A 749 6.92 10.99 -16.97
N PHE A 750 8.17 11.18 -16.54
CA PHE A 750 9.35 10.58 -17.16
C PHE A 750 9.46 9.09 -16.87
N GLU A 751 9.10 8.63 -15.67
CA GLU A 751 8.97 7.20 -15.35
C GLU A 751 8.00 6.49 -16.30
N ARG A 752 6.87 7.14 -16.63
CA ARG A 752 5.90 6.60 -17.59
C ARG A 752 6.46 6.50 -19.00
N ILE A 753 7.23 7.48 -19.45
CA ILE A 753 7.91 7.43 -20.77
C ILE A 753 8.97 6.31 -20.78
N LEU A 754 9.80 6.21 -19.73
CA LEU A 754 10.85 5.18 -19.64
C LEU A 754 10.29 3.77 -19.56
N SER A 755 9.28 3.53 -18.72
CA SER A 755 8.61 2.22 -18.60
C SER A 755 7.90 1.81 -19.89
N HIS A 756 7.53 2.79 -20.73
CA HIS A 756 6.82 2.54 -21.96
C HIS A 756 7.69 2.36 -23.21
N TRP A 757 8.94 2.85 -23.14
CA TRP A 757 9.93 2.70 -24.19
C TRP A 757 10.28 1.22 -24.44
N ALA A 758 9.82 0.69 -25.56
CA ALA A 758 9.94 -0.73 -25.91
C ALA A 758 10.51 -0.93 -27.33
N SER A 759 11.51 -0.16 -27.72
CA SER A 759 12.25 -0.40 -28.97
C SER A 759 13.52 -1.22 -28.69
N PRO A 760 13.51 -2.55 -28.92
CA PRO A 760 14.72 -3.38 -28.82
C PRO A 760 15.75 -3.10 -29.93
N GLU A 761 15.39 -2.32 -30.95
CA GLU A 761 16.23 -2.09 -32.15
C GLU A 761 17.08 -0.82 -32.07
N VAL A 762 16.74 0.15 -31.20
CA VAL A 762 17.44 1.44 -31.09
C VAL A 762 17.64 1.81 -29.62
N ASP A 763 18.90 1.80 -29.20
CA ASP A 763 19.27 2.31 -27.88
C ASP A 763 19.30 3.85 -27.88
N VAL A 764 18.90 4.45 -26.76
CA VAL A 764 18.76 5.91 -26.58
C VAL A 764 19.39 6.37 -25.27
N PRO A 765 20.69 6.06 -25.04
CA PRO A 765 21.34 6.23 -23.74
C PRO A 765 21.35 7.68 -23.24
N THR A 766 21.53 8.68 -24.12
CA THR A 766 21.53 10.09 -23.70
C THR A 766 20.13 10.55 -23.29
N PHE A 767 19.09 10.05 -23.96
CA PHE A 767 17.71 10.34 -23.60
C PHE A 767 17.31 9.66 -22.28
N LYS A 768 17.70 8.39 -22.09
CA LYS A 768 17.50 7.68 -20.81
C LYS A 768 18.18 8.41 -19.67
N PHE A 769 19.45 8.77 -19.84
CA PHE A 769 20.20 9.56 -18.87
C PHE A 769 19.46 10.85 -18.49
N TYR A 770 19.00 11.62 -19.49
CA TYR A 770 18.23 12.85 -19.23
C TYR A 770 16.99 12.59 -18.36
N LEU A 771 16.20 11.57 -18.69
CA LEU A 771 14.97 11.25 -17.94
C LEU A 771 15.27 10.72 -16.52
N GLU A 772 16.23 9.79 -16.40
CA GLU A 772 16.69 9.24 -15.12
C GLU A 772 17.23 10.35 -14.21
N ARG A 773 17.98 11.31 -14.77
CA ARG A 773 18.53 12.43 -14.01
C ARG A 773 17.46 13.30 -13.35
N HIS A 774 16.35 13.57 -14.04
CA HIS A 774 15.22 14.32 -13.46
C HIS A 774 14.38 13.47 -12.50
N ILE A 775 14.35 12.15 -12.66
CA ILE A 775 13.72 11.26 -11.67
C ILE A 775 14.54 11.27 -10.36
N GLU A 776 15.86 11.19 -10.47
CA GLU A 776 16.79 11.21 -9.32
C GLU A 776 16.88 12.59 -8.64
N LEU A 777 16.99 13.68 -9.41
CA LEU A 777 17.15 15.04 -8.87
C LEU A 777 15.82 15.65 -8.40
N ASP A 778 14.75 15.53 -9.20
CA ASP A 778 13.50 16.27 -8.94
C ASP A 778 12.53 15.50 -8.02
N GLY A 779 12.61 14.16 -8.04
CA GLY A 779 11.77 13.28 -7.21
C GLY A 779 12.07 13.32 -5.71
N ASP A 780 13.32 13.53 -5.32
CA ASP A 780 13.77 13.29 -3.94
C ASP A 780 14.06 14.57 -3.14
N ASN A 781 14.47 15.66 -3.80
CA ASN A 781 14.86 16.90 -3.11
C ASN A 781 14.06 18.13 -3.56
N HIS A 782 13.81 18.29 -4.86
CA HIS A 782 13.27 19.54 -5.40
C HIS A 782 11.76 19.69 -5.21
N GLY A 783 10.96 18.63 -5.38
CA GLY A 783 9.51 18.68 -5.14
C GLY A 783 9.11 19.14 -3.73
N PRO A 784 9.60 18.49 -2.65
CA PRO A 784 9.34 18.93 -1.27
C PRO A 784 9.90 20.32 -0.96
N ALA A 785 11.05 20.70 -1.52
CA ALA A 785 11.65 22.02 -1.31
C ALA A 785 10.87 23.13 -2.03
N ALA A 786 10.40 22.90 -3.25
CA ALA A 786 9.54 23.80 -4.00
C ALA A 786 8.19 24.01 -3.29
N ARG A 787 7.66 22.98 -2.62
CA ARG A 787 6.48 23.08 -1.76
C ARG A 787 6.71 23.99 -0.56
N ARG A 788 7.82 23.81 0.15
CA ARG A 788 8.22 24.69 1.27
C ARG A 788 8.45 26.13 0.82
N MET A 789 9.03 26.33 -0.37
CA MET A 789 9.18 27.65 -0.98
C MET A 789 7.82 28.32 -1.15
N LEU A 790 6.86 27.64 -1.77
CA LEU A 790 5.52 28.18 -1.96
C LEU A 790 4.82 28.49 -0.61
N GLU A 791 4.94 27.58 0.36
CA GLU A 791 4.41 27.78 1.71
C GLU A 791 4.99 29.00 2.42
N ARG A 792 6.32 29.21 2.33
CA ARG A 792 6.99 30.40 2.88
C ARG A 792 6.54 31.68 2.19
N LEU A 793 6.43 31.67 0.86
CA LEU A 793 6.06 32.85 0.09
C LEU A 793 4.60 33.26 0.31
N ALA A 794 3.69 32.29 0.37
CA ALA A 794 2.28 32.54 0.62
C ALA A 794 1.99 32.86 2.09
N GLY A 795 2.61 32.12 3.03
CA GLY A 795 2.41 32.30 4.47
C GLY A 795 0.95 32.06 4.88
N GLU A 796 0.43 32.90 5.78
CA GLU A 796 -0.98 32.85 6.21
C GLU A 796 -1.94 33.66 5.32
N ARG A 797 -1.43 34.30 4.25
CA ARG A 797 -2.22 35.20 3.40
C ARG A 797 -3.04 34.41 2.37
N GLU A 798 -4.34 34.29 2.63
CA GLU A 798 -5.28 33.53 1.78
C GLU A 798 -5.29 34.01 0.31
N GLU A 799 -5.23 35.32 0.09
CA GLU A 799 -5.14 35.92 -1.25
C GLU A 799 -3.95 35.42 -2.09
N LEU A 800 -2.83 35.05 -1.45
CA LEU A 800 -1.66 34.53 -2.14
C LEU A 800 -1.79 33.05 -2.47
N TRP A 801 -2.49 32.30 -1.61
CA TRP A 801 -2.85 30.92 -1.88
C TRP A 801 -3.83 30.79 -3.04
N ASP A 802 -4.79 31.71 -3.17
CA ASP A 802 -5.72 31.74 -4.30
C ASP A 802 -5.00 32.03 -5.63
N LYS A 803 -4.07 33.00 -5.62
CA LYS A 803 -3.21 33.27 -6.78
C LYS A 803 -2.37 32.06 -7.16
N ALA A 804 -1.72 31.43 -6.19
CA ALA A 804 -0.94 30.22 -6.39
C ALA A 804 -1.78 29.07 -6.96
N ALA A 805 -3.00 28.86 -6.46
CA ALA A 805 -3.91 27.82 -6.94
C ALA A 805 -4.36 28.09 -8.40
N SER A 806 -4.69 29.34 -8.72
CA SER A 806 -5.04 29.75 -10.09
C SER A 806 -3.88 29.53 -11.07
N ALA A 807 -2.66 29.91 -10.68
CA ALA A 807 -1.46 29.70 -11.48
C ALA A 807 -1.17 28.21 -11.69
N ALA A 808 -1.24 27.40 -10.63
CA ALA A 808 -1.09 25.94 -10.70
C ALA A 808 -2.12 25.30 -11.64
N GLN A 809 -3.39 25.72 -11.55
CA GLN A 809 -4.45 25.23 -12.43
C GLN A 809 -4.14 25.54 -13.89
N SER A 810 -3.83 26.80 -14.17
CA SER A 810 -3.46 27.26 -15.52
C SER A 810 -2.23 26.51 -16.06
N GLY A 811 -1.23 26.23 -15.21
CA GLY A 811 -0.02 25.50 -15.58
C GLY A 811 -0.30 24.05 -15.99
N ILE A 812 -1.12 23.33 -15.20
CA ILE A 812 -1.53 21.96 -15.49
C ILE A 812 -2.41 21.91 -16.76
N GLU A 813 -3.37 22.82 -16.90
CA GLU A 813 -4.21 22.94 -18.10
C GLU A 813 -3.39 23.17 -19.36
N ALA A 814 -2.41 24.07 -19.30
CA ALA A 814 -1.52 24.35 -20.41
C ALA A 814 -0.69 23.11 -20.79
N ARG A 815 -0.20 22.34 -19.81
CA ARG A 815 0.55 21.11 -20.06
C ARG A 815 -0.32 20.01 -20.66
N ILE A 816 -1.56 19.86 -20.20
CA ILE A 816 -2.53 18.94 -20.84
C ILE A 816 -2.76 19.35 -22.30
N ALA A 817 -2.95 20.65 -22.59
CA ALA A 817 -3.15 21.12 -23.95
C ALA A 817 -1.91 20.92 -24.85
N LEU A 818 -0.70 21.05 -24.29
CA LEU A 818 0.55 20.70 -24.95
C LEU A 818 0.53 19.21 -25.32
N TRP A 819 0.25 18.33 -24.35
CA TRP A 819 0.19 16.88 -24.55
C TRP A 819 -0.89 16.42 -25.52
N ASP A 820 -2.07 17.03 -25.47
CA ASP A 820 -3.15 16.79 -26.44
C ASP A 820 -2.66 17.11 -27.87
N GLY A 821 -1.90 18.19 -28.03
CA GLY A 821 -1.31 18.60 -29.30
C GLY A 821 -0.23 17.66 -29.81
N CYS A 822 0.74 17.35 -28.95
CA CYS A 822 1.80 16.39 -29.25
C CYS A 822 1.20 15.03 -29.63
N GLN A 823 0.22 14.53 -28.86
CA GLN A 823 -0.44 13.26 -29.12
C GLN A 823 -1.07 13.17 -30.51
N ARG A 824 -1.73 14.26 -30.96
CA ARG A 824 -2.30 14.31 -32.32
C ARG A 824 -1.20 14.20 -33.39
N LYS A 825 -0.06 14.86 -33.21
CA LYS A 825 1.11 14.72 -34.10
C LYS A 825 1.62 13.28 -34.09
N LEU A 826 1.87 12.70 -32.92
CA LEU A 826 2.42 11.34 -32.79
C LEU A 826 1.50 10.27 -33.41
N THR A 827 0.19 10.40 -33.22
CA THR A 827 -0.80 9.46 -33.77
C THR A 827 -0.90 9.53 -35.30
N SER A 828 -0.55 10.68 -35.90
CA SER A 828 -0.55 10.85 -37.36
C SER A 828 0.64 10.19 -38.07
N ILE A 829 1.67 9.77 -37.32
CA ILE A 829 2.85 9.09 -37.84
C ILE A 829 2.49 7.62 -38.05
N ALA A 830 2.43 7.20 -39.32
CA ALA A 830 2.17 5.82 -39.70
C ALA A 830 3.30 4.91 -39.21
N THR A 831 2.95 3.83 -38.50
CA THR A 831 3.90 2.78 -38.15
C THR A 831 4.10 1.85 -39.34
N THR A 832 5.35 1.59 -39.72
CA THR A 832 5.65 0.39 -40.50
C THR A 832 5.31 -0.80 -39.59
N PRO A 833 4.46 -1.76 -40.01
CA PRO A 833 4.08 -2.86 -39.13
C PRO A 833 5.34 -3.66 -38.78
N VAL A 834 5.66 -3.71 -37.49
CA VAL A 834 6.64 -4.67 -36.95
C VAL A 834 6.15 -6.06 -37.33
N SER A 835 7.00 -6.83 -38.03
CA SER A 835 6.63 -8.18 -38.46
C SER A 835 6.25 -9.02 -37.24
N ALA A 836 5.14 -9.75 -37.35
CA ALA A 836 4.57 -10.60 -36.31
C ALA A 836 5.51 -11.71 -35.77
N SER A 837 6.76 -11.80 -36.22
CA SER A 837 7.78 -12.72 -35.74
C SER A 837 8.56 -12.25 -34.51
N ALA A 838 8.37 -11.02 -34.04
CA ALA A 838 9.03 -10.49 -32.83
C ALA A 838 8.15 -10.52 -31.57
N LEU A 839 6.93 -11.06 -31.68
CA LEU A 839 5.95 -11.22 -30.58
C LEU A 839 5.61 -12.70 -30.29
N GLN A 840 6.44 -13.63 -30.76
CA GLN A 840 6.55 -15.00 -30.25
C GLN A 840 7.88 -15.12 -29.51
#